data_AF-A0A6V8CF04-F1
#
_entry.id   AF-A0A6V8CF04-F1
#
_cell.length_a   1.000
_cell.length_b   1.000
_cell.length_c   1.000
_cell.angle_alpha   90.00
_cell.angle_beta   90.00
_cell.angle_gamma   90.00
#
_symmetry.space_group_name_H-M   'P 1'
#
loop_
_entity.id
_entity.type
_entity.pdbx_description
1 polymer ?
#
loop_
_entity_poly.entity_id
_entity_poly.type
_entity_poly.pdbx_seq_one_letter_code
_entity_poly.pdbx_strand_id
1 'polypeptide(L)'
;MEGVVSMLKSNNFPGEVAEFLQSEWGISHFFPPQKEALEPLMKGQNGLICIPTASGKSLLAYLSIIKQIIVMKPGTQAIYIVPLKALAREKYEDLTALSEKLGIRVSLGVGDAGEEGYGIHRSDIMVCTSEKLDSMIRTNNSFLANVSIVIADEFHLLNDVSRGPTLEINMTRILQLPNKPQIVALSATVGNAKALSNWLDAELIESDWRPIDLEYATMAQLEVEPRLVQSQNNNSHLKPPRTLSGPKSSPSWAVLKDTIESSGQLLIFVGTRKSAQSEAKKLSERLNKFFIKKDLNLLDEAKKISEKIKSNASSSMGDELASVIKGGVAFHHAGLTSFQRKLIEDGFRQRKILALIATPTLAAGVNLPAQRVLVRDVKRWDGGFMRPLPVMEVRQMMGRAGRPQYDKTGEAWILAKGNDQFEHADELSERYIHGDVEEVVSKLSHEPALRFHLLSMIANGGLETRKEIGLFFSSTFLGQSYGDIALSEQIDEMLNWLVDQRFIRSTGVDEKIRNETDSVEEWDDEIPEWALAAKSSVGVSLSKPSRSTEAQFGFSKASTYRELIQSSQPRTIHTGTKYKATDIGSRVSTLYIDPLSASILLQGMRRAVRRRVRGIEVVTTFGLTHLVTRTPDFFALWAKSSDLSPDSELSLKSSLHNDEYLDKAVLEENHLGQVKSAWCLEMWMEEVELRAIEKKLGVSPGDIYYRIDLSTWLLYASRELLRIDDVFAGHHQETIDELSRELDLLRQRIRSGCKPDLLDLVSLKGIGRARARTLASMGVRQPSQLLSMSKNQISKLKSLRGWGPKIVENLLNQVKSYKINHLTEKARFDDEPLPGEEHIS
;
A
#
# COMPACT_ATOMS: atom_id res chain seq x y z
N MET A 1 11.30 -38.92 -12.60
CA MET A 1 10.56 -37.75 -12.07
C MET A 1 9.09 -38.10 -12.10
N GLU A 2 8.39 -38.08 -10.96
CA GLU A 2 6.93 -38.17 -10.97
C GLU A 2 6.35 -36.98 -11.77
N GLY A 3 5.45 -37.27 -12.72
CA GLY A 3 4.83 -36.26 -13.57
C GLY A 3 3.65 -35.57 -12.87
N VAL A 4 3.31 -34.36 -13.31
CA VAL A 4 2.21 -33.55 -12.73
C VAL A 4 0.91 -34.34 -12.59
N VAL A 5 0.57 -35.16 -13.59
CA VAL A 5 -0.65 -35.99 -13.61
C VAL A 5 -0.65 -37.03 -12.48
N SER A 6 0.49 -37.67 -12.19
CA SER A 6 0.58 -38.70 -11.13
C SER A 6 0.29 -38.09 -9.76
N MET A 7 0.98 -36.99 -9.45
CA MET A 7 0.84 -36.29 -8.16
C MET A 7 -0.58 -35.74 -7.97
N LEU A 8 -1.16 -35.13 -9.00
CA LEU A 8 -2.53 -34.60 -8.91
C LEU A 8 -3.56 -35.73 -8.74
N LYS A 9 -3.38 -36.85 -9.44
CA LYS A 9 -4.25 -38.03 -9.27
C LYS A 9 -4.12 -38.64 -7.88
N SER A 10 -2.91 -38.79 -7.35
CA SER A 10 -2.69 -39.34 -6.00
C SER A 10 -3.28 -38.46 -4.90
N ASN A 11 -3.50 -37.17 -5.18
CA ASN A 11 -4.11 -36.21 -4.27
C ASN A 11 -5.58 -35.91 -4.58
N ASN A 12 -6.22 -36.72 -5.43
CA ASN A 12 -7.64 -36.64 -5.79
C ASN A 12 -8.07 -35.30 -6.41
N PHE A 13 -7.21 -34.67 -7.21
CA PHE A 13 -7.60 -33.49 -7.98
C PHE A 13 -8.52 -33.86 -9.16
N PRO A 14 -9.42 -32.95 -9.58
CA PRO A 14 -10.14 -33.08 -10.84
C PRO A 14 -9.17 -33.19 -12.03
N GLY A 15 -9.51 -34.03 -13.02
CA GLY A 15 -8.66 -34.28 -14.19
C GLY A 15 -8.39 -33.03 -15.03
N GLU A 16 -9.38 -32.13 -15.05
CA GLU A 16 -9.36 -30.82 -15.71
C GLU A 16 -8.19 -29.96 -15.24
N VAL A 17 -7.77 -30.09 -13.97
CA VAL A 17 -6.62 -29.34 -13.43
C VAL A 17 -5.32 -29.79 -14.11
N ALA A 18 -5.13 -31.11 -14.23
CA ALA A 18 -3.93 -31.66 -14.85
C ALA A 18 -3.88 -31.33 -16.35
N GLU A 19 -5.02 -31.41 -17.03
CA GLU A 19 -5.14 -31.03 -18.44
C GLU A 19 -4.81 -29.55 -18.65
N PHE A 20 -5.40 -28.65 -17.85
CA PHE A 20 -5.15 -27.22 -17.94
C PHE A 20 -3.68 -26.86 -17.71
N LEU A 21 -3.05 -27.44 -16.67
CA LEU A 21 -1.63 -27.20 -16.40
C LEU A 21 -0.75 -27.61 -17.58
N GLN A 22 -1.08 -28.71 -18.27
CA GLN A 22 -0.30 -29.20 -19.41
C GLN A 22 -0.59 -28.42 -20.69
N SER A 23 -1.86 -28.19 -21.04
CA SER A 23 -2.25 -27.61 -22.33
C SER A 23 -2.12 -26.10 -22.39
N GLU A 24 -2.56 -25.40 -21.33
CA GLU A 24 -2.60 -23.93 -21.31
C GLU A 24 -1.32 -23.35 -20.72
N TRP A 25 -0.80 -23.96 -19.63
CA TRP A 25 0.38 -23.44 -18.93
C TRP A 25 1.68 -24.17 -19.27
N GLY A 26 1.63 -25.29 -20.01
CA GLY A 26 2.83 -26.03 -20.43
C GLY A 26 3.61 -26.71 -19.29
N ILE A 27 2.98 -26.92 -18.13
CA ILE A 27 3.60 -27.46 -16.92
C ILE A 27 3.45 -28.99 -16.91
N SER A 28 4.56 -29.68 -17.19
CA SER A 28 4.62 -31.15 -17.21
C SER A 28 5.24 -31.75 -15.94
N HIS A 29 6.08 -30.99 -15.24
CA HIS A 29 6.82 -31.42 -14.06
C HIS A 29 6.88 -30.30 -13.02
N PHE A 30 6.83 -30.67 -11.74
CA PHE A 30 7.11 -29.76 -10.64
C PHE A 30 8.61 -29.65 -10.38
N PHE A 31 9.05 -28.45 -10.01
CA PHE A 31 10.40 -28.19 -9.56
C PHE A 31 10.69 -28.86 -8.20
N PRO A 32 11.96 -29.16 -7.87
CA PRO A 32 12.29 -29.81 -6.61
C PRO A 32 11.71 -29.13 -5.36
N PRO A 33 11.83 -27.80 -5.17
CA PRO A 33 11.24 -27.13 -4.00
C PRO A 33 9.71 -27.14 -4.02
N GLN A 34 9.11 -27.19 -5.22
CA GLN A 34 7.67 -27.31 -5.33
C GLN A 34 7.19 -28.68 -4.84
N LYS A 35 7.91 -29.75 -5.17
CA LYS A 35 7.55 -31.11 -4.72
C LYS A 35 7.65 -31.25 -3.21
N GLU A 36 8.72 -30.72 -2.63
CA GLU A 36 8.92 -30.69 -1.19
C GLU A 36 7.79 -29.92 -0.50
N ALA A 37 7.44 -28.73 -1.00
CA ALA A 37 6.34 -27.94 -0.44
C ALA A 37 4.95 -28.60 -0.63
N LEU A 38 4.72 -29.30 -1.74
CA LEU A 38 3.41 -29.92 -1.99
C LEU A 38 3.07 -31.01 -0.97
N GLU A 39 4.05 -31.73 -0.43
CA GLU A 39 3.78 -32.82 0.52
C GLU A 39 3.01 -32.35 1.78
N PRO A 40 3.49 -31.38 2.57
CA PRO A 40 2.75 -30.86 3.72
C PRO A 40 1.49 -30.09 3.30
N LEU A 41 1.57 -29.31 2.21
CA LEU A 41 0.45 -28.47 1.76
C LEU A 41 -0.78 -29.30 1.34
N MET A 42 -0.58 -30.43 0.67
CA MET A 42 -1.69 -31.30 0.26
C MET A 42 -2.34 -32.06 1.43
N LYS A 43 -1.65 -32.15 2.57
CA LYS A 43 -2.19 -32.69 3.84
C LYS A 43 -2.99 -31.63 4.63
N GLY A 44 -3.04 -30.39 4.15
CA GLY A 44 -3.73 -29.29 4.81
C GLY A 44 -2.92 -28.60 5.92
N GLN A 45 -1.60 -28.86 6.00
CA GLN A 45 -0.71 -28.21 6.97
C GLN A 45 -0.38 -26.78 6.54
N ASN A 46 -0.10 -25.92 7.51
CA ASN A 46 0.40 -24.57 7.22
C ASN A 46 1.81 -24.66 6.62
N GLY A 47 2.14 -23.78 5.69
CA GLY A 47 3.46 -23.75 5.06
C GLY A 47 4.00 -22.33 4.89
N LEU A 48 5.27 -22.14 5.21
CA LEU A 48 6.05 -20.96 4.84
C LEU A 48 7.08 -21.37 3.78
N ILE A 49 6.90 -20.87 2.56
CA ILE A 49 7.69 -21.23 1.39
C ILE A 49 8.64 -20.07 1.05
N CYS A 50 9.90 -20.22 1.43
CA CYS A 50 10.99 -19.28 1.20
C CYS A 50 11.85 -19.75 0.03
N ILE A 51 11.42 -19.41 -1.19
CA ILE A 51 12.14 -19.77 -2.43
C ILE A 51 12.24 -18.57 -3.39
N PRO A 52 13.23 -18.51 -4.30
CA PRO A 52 13.38 -17.42 -5.27
C PRO A 52 12.15 -17.15 -6.17
N THR A 53 12.00 -15.93 -6.68
CA THR A 53 10.83 -15.45 -7.46
C THR A 53 10.66 -16.12 -8.83
N ALA A 54 11.66 -16.87 -9.31
CA ALA A 54 11.57 -17.65 -10.55
C ALA A 54 11.07 -19.09 -10.35
N SER A 55 10.96 -19.57 -9.11
CA SER A 55 10.74 -21.00 -8.80
C SER A 55 9.26 -21.40 -8.75
N GLY A 56 8.36 -20.54 -9.25
CA GLY A 56 6.94 -20.87 -9.44
C GLY A 56 6.13 -20.98 -8.15
N LYS A 57 6.36 -20.07 -7.18
CA LYS A 57 5.63 -20.03 -5.89
C LYS A 57 4.11 -19.99 -6.04
N SER A 58 3.60 -19.21 -6.99
CA SER A 58 2.15 -19.05 -7.17
C SER A 58 1.42 -20.36 -7.52
N LEU A 59 2.10 -21.30 -8.21
CA LEU A 59 1.50 -22.61 -8.52
C LEU A 59 1.18 -23.41 -7.26
N LEU A 60 2.03 -23.34 -6.23
CA LEU A 60 1.80 -23.99 -4.94
C LEU A 60 0.55 -23.46 -4.26
N ALA A 61 0.38 -22.13 -4.29
CA ALA A 61 -0.82 -21.49 -3.76
C ALA A 61 -2.09 -21.93 -4.51
N TYR A 62 -2.06 -21.92 -5.85
CA TYR A 62 -3.22 -22.30 -6.66
C TYR A 62 -3.66 -23.74 -6.41
N LEU A 63 -2.71 -24.67 -6.35
CA LEU A 63 -2.99 -26.07 -6.05
C LEU A 63 -3.50 -26.26 -4.61
N SER A 64 -2.94 -25.54 -3.64
CA SER A 64 -3.39 -25.59 -2.25
C SER A 64 -4.83 -25.07 -2.11
N ILE A 65 -5.17 -23.99 -2.83
CA ILE A 65 -6.54 -23.46 -2.88
C ILE A 65 -7.50 -24.52 -3.41
N ILE A 66 -7.21 -25.08 -4.59
CA ILE A 66 -8.06 -26.09 -5.24
C ILE A 66 -8.21 -27.32 -4.35
N LYS A 67 -7.12 -27.81 -3.76
CA LYS A 67 -7.14 -28.92 -2.82
C LYS A 67 -8.10 -28.65 -1.67
N GLN A 68 -8.03 -27.46 -1.09
CA GLN A 68 -8.86 -27.13 0.06
C GLN A 68 -10.33 -26.98 -0.31
N ILE A 69 -10.68 -26.15 -1.30
CA ILE A 69 -12.07 -25.77 -1.57
C ILE A 69 -12.84 -26.77 -2.43
N ILE A 70 -12.16 -27.69 -3.14
CA ILE A 70 -12.80 -28.72 -3.98
C ILE A 70 -12.72 -30.11 -3.34
N VAL A 71 -11.57 -30.45 -2.75
CA VAL A 71 -11.33 -31.85 -2.32
C VAL A 71 -11.54 -32.02 -0.83
N MET A 72 -10.97 -31.15 0.01
CA MET A 72 -10.97 -31.34 1.47
C MET A 72 -12.22 -30.76 2.14
N LYS A 73 -12.60 -29.53 1.77
CA LYS A 73 -13.71 -28.79 2.37
C LYS A 73 -14.58 -28.12 1.28
N PRO A 74 -15.36 -28.90 0.48
CA PRO A 74 -16.23 -28.34 -0.53
C PRO A 74 -17.19 -27.27 0.02
N GLY A 75 -17.33 -26.15 -0.69
CA GLY A 75 -18.25 -25.06 -0.33
C GLY A 75 -17.67 -23.99 0.61
N THR A 76 -16.41 -24.12 1.02
CA THR A 76 -15.68 -23.08 1.73
C THR A 76 -15.00 -22.09 0.77
N GLN A 77 -14.51 -20.99 1.32
CA GLN A 77 -13.85 -19.92 0.58
C GLN A 77 -12.33 -19.92 0.78
N ALA A 78 -11.62 -19.42 -0.23
CA ALA A 78 -10.20 -19.14 -0.18
C ALA A 78 -9.92 -17.62 -0.29
N ILE A 79 -8.94 -17.15 0.49
CA ILE A 79 -8.45 -15.77 0.40
C ILE A 79 -7.01 -15.78 -0.09
N TYR A 80 -6.72 -14.99 -1.12
CA TYR A 80 -5.36 -14.76 -1.63
C TYR A 80 -4.98 -13.30 -1.38
N ILE A 81 -4.09 -13.08 -0.42
CA ILE A 81 -3.57 -11.77 -0.03
C ILE A 81 -2.33 -11.46 -0.87
N VAL A 82 -2.32 -10.28 -1.51
CA VAL A 82 -1.16 -9.74 -2.22
C VAL A 82 -0.78 -8.36 -1.70
N PRO A 83 0.49 -7.94 -1.84
CA PRO A 83 0.91 -6.64 -1.35
C PRO A 83 0.48 -5.48 -2.26
N LEU A 84 0.22 -5.71 -3.55
CA LEU A 84 0.00 -4.64 -4.54
C LEU A 84 -1.22 -4.89 -5.41
N LYS A 85 -1.92 -3.79 -5.76
CA LYS A 85 -3.07 -3.79 -6.67
C LYS A 85 -2.77 -4.39 -8.05
N ALA A 86 -1.54 -4.21 -8.54
CA ALA A 86 -1.11 -4.78 -9.82
C ALA A 86 -0.96 -6.30 -9.76
N LEU A 87 -0.32 -6.81 -8.71
CA LEU A 87 -0.21 -8.25 -8.45
C LEU A 87 -1.59 -8.88 -8.22
N ALA A 88 -2.51 -8.17 -7.55
CA ALA A 88 -3.87 -8.67 -7.34
C ALA A 88 -4.57 -8.97 -8.66
N ARG A 89 -4.42 -8.08 -9.65
CA ARG A 89 -4.98 -8.27 -10.99
C ARG A 89 -4.32 -9.43 -11.73
N GLU A 90 -3.00 -9.54 -11.65
CA GLU A 90 -2.26 -10.66 -12.24
C GLU A 90 -2.76 -12.00 -11.67
N LYS A 91 -2.83 -12.14 -10.34
CA LYS A 91 -3.29 -13.37 -9.68
C LYS A 91 -4.77 -13.64 -9.92
N TYR A 92 -5.60 -12.60 -10.02
CA TYR A 92 -6.99 -12.74 -10.42
C TYR A 92 -7.13 -13.30 -11.83
N GLU A 93 -6.36 -12.81 -12.80
CA GLU A 93 -6.37 -13.31 -14.19
C GLU A 93 -5.93 -14.78 -14.23
N ASP A 94 -4.83 -15.14 -13.56
CA ASP A 94 -4.34 -16.52 -13.47
C ASP A 94 -5.36 -17.47 -12.85
N LEU A 95 -5.90 -17.10 -11.67
CA LEU A 95 -6.87 -17.91 -10.95
C LEU A 95 -8.19 -18.03 -11.71
N THR A 96 -8.64 -16.97 -12.40
CA THR A 96 -9.85 -17.01 -13.22
C THR A 96 -9.68 -18.03 -14.34
N ALA A 97 -8.56 -17.99 -15.07
CA ALA A 97 -8.29 -18.93 -16.15
C ALA A 97 -8.30 -20.40 -15.68
N LEU A 98 -7.71 -20.68 -14.52
CA LEU A 98 -7.71 -22.02 -13.91
C LEU A 98 -9.09 -22.42 -13.37
N SER A 99 -9.82 -21.47 -12.80
CA SER A 99 -11.10 -21.69 -12.11
C SER A 99 -12.30 -21.84 -13.05
N GLU A 100 -12.25 -21.24 -14.24
CA GLU A 100 -13.33 -21.32 -15.25
C GLU A 100 -13.66 -22.77 -15.64
N LYS A 101 -12.64 -23.64 -15.70
CA LYS A 101 -12.81 -25.07 -16.02
C LYS A 101 -13.46 -25.87 -14.88
N LEU A 102 -13.43 -25.33 -13.66
CA LEU A 102 -13.87 -26.01 -12.44
C LEU A 102 -15.21 -25.45 -11.93
N GLY A 103 -15.78 -24.44 -12.60
CA GLY A 103 -17.00 -23.76 -12.16
C GLY A 103 -16.82 -22.90 -10.89
N ILE A 104 -15.58 -22.52 -10.57
CA ILE A 104 -15.23 -21.74 -9.38
C ILE A 104 -15.28 -20.25 -9.70
N ARG A 105 -15.89 -19.45 -8.81
CA ARG A 105 -16.01 -18.01 -8.98
C ARG A 105 -14.86 -17.30 -8.29
N VAL A 106 -14.13 -16.49 -9.05
CA VAL A 106 -13.04 -15.65 -8.54
C VAL A 106 -13.50 -14.19 -8.48
N SER A 107 -13.20 -13.50 -7.39
CA SER A 107 -13.44 -12.05 -7.26
C SER A 107 -12.15 -11.29 -6.96
N LEU A 108 -12.07 -10.06 -7.42
CA LEU A 108 -10.99 -9.12 -7.12
C LEU A 108 -11.45 -8.11 -6.07
N GLY A 109 -10.78 -8.05 -4.93
CA GLY A 109 -10.98 -7.05 -3.88
C GLY A 109 -9.86 -6.02 -3.88
N VAL A 110 -9.94 -5.01 -4.76
CA VAL A 110 -8.89 -3.99 -4.89
C VAL A 110 -9.47 -2.58 -4.94
N GLY A 111 -9.42 -1.85 -3.82
CA GLY A 111 -9.84 -0.45 -3.74
C GLY A 111 -11.08 -0.19 -2.87
N ASP A 112 -11.59 1.04 -2.95
CA ASP A 112 -12.61 1.58 -2.04
C ASP A 112 -13.99 0.96 -2.25
N ALA A 113 -14.72 0.92 -1.13
CA ALA A 113 -15.94 0.17 -0.84
C ALA A 113 -17.19 0.50 -1.68
N GLY A 114 -17.08 1.23 -2.80
CA GLY A 114 -18.25 1.77 -3.52
C GLY A 114 -18.82 0.90 -4.65
N GLU A 115 -17.98 0.39 -5.55
CA GLU A 115 -18.47 -0.18 -6.83
C GLU A 115 -18.14 -1.67 -7.06
N GLU A 116 -17.22 -2.25 -6.30
CA GLU A 116 -16.82 -3.67 -6.45
C GLU A 116 -17.43 -4.61 -5.35
N GLY A 117 -18.17 -4.06 -4.37
CA GLY A 117 -18.60 -4.78 -3.17
C GLY A 117 -19.69 -5.84 -3.38
N TYR A 118 -20.56 -5.70 -4.39
CA TYR A 118 -21.72 -6.58 -4.55
C TYR A 118 -21.37 -8.01 -5.02
N GLY A 119 -20.16 -8.23 -5.58
CA GLY A 119 -19.73 -9.55 -6.07
C GLY A 119 -18.92 -10.39 -5.07
N ILE A 120 -18.36 -9.77 -4.01
CA ILE A 120 -17.33 -10.41 -3.17
C ILE A 120 -17.93 -11.48 -2.24
N HIS A 121 -19.14 -11.28 -1.73
CA HIS A 121 -19.80 -12.28 -0.86
C HIS A 121 -20.25 -13.55 -1.59
N ARG A 122 -20.14 -13.60 -2.93
CA ARG A 122 -20.57 -14.73 -3.76
C ARG A 122 -19.41 -15.44 -4.47
N SER A 123 -18.15 -15.11 -4.18
CA SER A 123 -17.01 -15.79 -4.77
C SER A 123 -16.53 -16.95 -3.90
N ASP A 124 -15.90 -17.92 -4.54
CA ASP A 124 -15.28 -19.07 -3.87
C ASP A 124 -13.78 -18.77 -3.61
N ILE A 125 -13.18 -17.92 -4.45
CA ILE A 125 -11.82 -17.38 -4.27
C ILE A 125 -11.85 -15.85 -4.31
N MET A 126 -11.29 -15.20 -3.28
CA MET A 126 -11.09 -13.76 -3.26
C MET A 126 -9.61 -13.40 -3.33
N VAL A 127 -9.21 -12.66 -4.36
CA VAL A 127 -7.87 -12.06 -4.46
C VAL A 127 -7.94 -10.61 -3.99
N CYS A 128 -7.20 -10.25 -2.94
CA CYS A 128 -7.30 -8.91 -2.34
C CYS A 128 -5.95 -8.39 -1.82
N THR A 129 -5.87 -7.09 -1.53
CA THR A 129 -4.73 -6.56 -0.76
C THR A 129 -4.95 -6.72 0.74
N SER A 130 -3.88 -6.66 1.54
CA SER A 130 -3.97 -6.75 3.02
C SER A 130 -4.92 -5.70 3.61
N GLU A 131 -4.86 -4.47 3.10
CA GLU A 131 -5.71 -3.37 3.56
C GLU A 131 -7.18 -3.60 3.19
N LYS A 132 -7.45 -4.20 2.02
CA LYS A 132 -8.82 -4.54 1.65
C LYS A 132 -9.38 -5.64 2.55
N LEU A 133 -8.59 -6.67 2.85
CA LEU A 133 -9.00 -7.73 3.77
C LEU A 133 -9.34 -7.16 5.16
N ASP A 134 -8.48 -6.31 5.71
CA ASP A 134 -8.71 -5.69 7.03
C ASP A 134 -10.00 -4.84 7.00
N SER A 135 -10.20 -4.01 5.97
CA SER A 135 -11.42 -3.22 5.79
C SER A 135 -12.70 -4.08 5.75
N MET A 136 -12.66 -5.25 5.08
CA MET A 136 -13.80 -6.16 5.02
C MET A 136 -14.08 -6.84 6.36
N ILE A 137 -13.03 -7.28 7.05
CA ILE A 137 -13.14 -7.85 8.41
C ILE A 137 -13.76 -6.83 9.37
N ARG A 138 -13.37 -5.56 9.30
CA ARG A 138 -13.93 -4.49 10.14
C ARG A 138 -15.42 -4.24 9.86
N THR A 139 -15.86 -4.42 8.62
CA THR A 139 -17.26 -4.18 8.23
C THR A 139 -18.15 -5.38 8.54
N ASN A 140 -17.60 -6.60 8.48
CA ASN A 140 -18.31 -7.83 8.75
C ASN A 140 -17.44 -8.83 9.54
N ASN A 141 -17.70 -8.95 10.84
CA ASN A 141 -16.94 -9.84 11.73
C ASN A 141 -17.09 -11.33 11.37
N SER A 142 -18.15 -11.72 10.66
CA SER A 142 -18.36 -13.09 10.19
C SER A 142 -17.65 -13.41 8.87
N PHE A 143 -16.93 -12.45 8.28
CA PHE A 143 -16.31 -12.59 6.97
C PHE A 143 -15.37 -13.80 6.87
N LEU A 144 -14.63 -14.12 7.93
CA LEU A 144 -13.69 -15.23 7.95
C LEU A 144 -14.31 -16.58 8.33
N ALA A 145 -15.60 -16.62 8.68
CA ALA A 145 -16.23 -17.82 9.26
C ALA A 145 -16.27 -19.02 8.30
N ASN A 146 -16.39 -18.78 6.98
CA ASN A 146 -16.41 -19.83 5.96
C ASN A 146 -15.09 -19.96 5.18
N VAL A 147 -14.00 -19.37 5.67
CA VAL A 147 -12.69 -19.42 5.01
C VAL A 147 -11.94 -20.67 5.45
N SER A 148 -11.47 -21.46 4.50
CA SER A 148 -10.73 -22.70 4.78
C SER A 148 -9.23 -22.61 4.51
N ILE A 149 -8.80 -21.64 3.70
CA ILE A 149 -7.40 -21.41 3.35
C ILE A 149 -7.13 -19.92 3.10
N VAL A 150 -5.97 -19.47 3.56
CA VAL A 150 -5.44 -18.13 3.32
C VAL A 150 -4.05 -18.25 2.72
N ILE A 151 -3.86 -17.63 1.55
CA ILE A 151 -2.55 -17.46 0.93
C ILE A 151 -2.05 -16.05 1.26
N ALA A 152 -0.83 -15.94 1.77
CA ALA A 152 -0.15 -14.66 1.98
C ALA A 152 1.07 -14.56 1.05
N ASP A 153 0.93 -13.83 -0.05
CA ASP A 153 2.00 -13.67 -1.05
C ASP A 153 2.95 -12.53 -0.70
N GLU A 154 4.21 -12.68 -1.09
CA GLU A 154 5.33 -11.78 -0.73
C GLU A 154 5.42 -11.49 0.78
N PHE A 155 5.33 -12.54 1.60
CA PHE A 155 5.21 -12.45 3.06
C PHE A 155 6.35 -11.69 3.76
N HIS A 156 7.56 -11.68 3.20
CA HIS A 156 8.68 -10.85 3.67
C HIS A 156 8.38 -9.35 3.72
N LEU A 157 7.34 -8.87 3.02
CA LEU A 157 6.86 -7.49 3.13
C LEU A 157 6.20 -7.18 4.48
N LEU A 158 6.13 -8.15 5.40
CA LEU A 158 5.92 -7.90 6.83
C LEU A 158 6.94 -6.88 7.40
N ASN A 159 8.14 -6.79 6.82
CA ASN A 159 9.16 -5.80 7.19
C ASN A 159 8.87 -4.37 6.66
N ASP A 160 7.83 -4.18 5.84
CA ASP A 160 7.46 -2.87 5.30
C ASP A 160 6.73 -2.02 6.35
N VAL A 161 7.14 -0.76 6.52
CA VAL A 161 6.60 0.16 7.53
C VAL A 161 5.12 0.50 7.27
N SER A 162 4.71 0.55 6.01
CA SER A 162 3.36 0.98 5.63
C SER A 162 2.35 -0.15 5.60
N ARG A 163 2.74 -1.35 5.18
CA ARG A 163 1.83 -2.50 4.95
C ARG A 163 2.02 -3.64 5.93
N GLY A 164 3.23 -3.80 6.45
CA GLY A 164 3.61 -4.88 7.36
C GLY A 164 2.68 -4.99 8.58
N PRO A 165 2.36 -3.88 9.29
CA PRO A 165 1.49 -3.93 10.46
C PRO A 165 0.11 -4.50 10.16
N THR A 166 -0.49 -4.11 9.02
CA THR A 166 -1.81 -4.61 8.62
C THR A 166 -1.78 -6.09 8.27
N LEU A 167 -0.74 -6.54 7.56
CA LEU A 167 -0.56 -7.97 7.29
C LEU A 167 -0.42 -8.76 8.60
N GLU A 168 0.41 -8.28 9.54
CA GLU A 168 0.64 -8.90 10.83
C GLU A 168 -0.67 -9.08 11.62
N ILE A 169 -1.47 -8.01 11.71
CA ILE A 169 -2.74 -8.01 12.44
C ILE A 169 -3.76 -8.96 11.79
N ASN A 170 -3.86 -8.95 10.45
CA ASN A 170 -4.74 -9.87 9.75
C ASN A 170 -4.35 -11.32 9.99
N MET A 171 -3.06 -11.66 9.90
CA MET A 171 -2.58 -13.02 10.16
C MET A 171 -2.80 -13.43 11.61
N THR A 172 -2.56 -12.53 12.57
CA THR A 172 -2.81 -12.79 13.99
C THR A 172 -4.29 -13.08 14.25
N ARG A 173 -5.21 -12.29 13.67
CA ARG A 173 -6.65 -12.56 13.75
C ARG A 173 -7.01 -13.95 13.20
N ILE A 174 -6.43 -14.32 12.05
CA ILE A 174 -6.66 -15.62 11.42
C ILE A 174 -6.17 -16.77 12.32
N LEU A 175 -4.98 -16.63 12.93
CA LEU A 175 -4.38 -17.61 13.84
C LEU A 175 -5.18 -17.79 15.14
N GLN A 176 -5.91 -16.76 15.55
CA GLN A 176 -6.76 -16.73 16.74
C GLN A 176 -8.20 -17.26 16.47
N LEU A 177 -8.57 -17.54 15.22
CA LEU A 177 -9.89 -18.11 14.92
C LEU A 177 -10.05 -19.51 15.53
N PRO A 178 -11.25 -19.87 16.00
CA PRO A 178 -11.51 -21.20 16.56
C PRO A 178 -11.36 -22.29 15.48
N ASN A 179 -11.86 -22.03 14.27
CA ASN A 179 -11.67 -22.87 13.10
C ASN A 179 -10.57 -22.27 12.22
N LYS A 180 -9.32 -22.60 12.51
CA LYS A 180 -8.17 -22.04 11.81
C LYS A 180 -8.16 -22.48 10.34
N PRO A 181 -8.16 -21.56 9.36
CA PRO A 181 -7.90 -21.92 7.98
C PRO A 181 -6.44 -22.35 7.81
N GLN A 182 -6.17 -23.16 6.79
CA GLN A 182 -4.80 -23.45 6.39
C GLN A 182 -4.12 -22.15 5.94
N ILE A 183 -2.88 -21.91 6.38
CA ILE A 183 -2.08 -20.74 5.99
C ILE A 183 -0.97 -21.19 5.06
N VAL A 184 -0.86 -20.55 3.89
CA VAL A 184 0.25 -20.75 2.96
C VAL A 184 0.90 -19.39 2.69
N ALA A 185 2.04 -19.16 3.32
CA ALA A 185 2.83 -17.94 3.17
C ALA A 185 3.92 -18.14 2.11
N LEU A 186 3.93 -17.31 1.08
CA LEU A 186 4.92 -17.32 0.02
C LEU A 186 5.89 -16.16 0.22
N SER A 187 7.19 -16.44 0.28
CA SER A 187 8.19 -15.42 0.56
C SER A 187 9.43 -15.55 -0.32
N ALA A 188 10.18 -14.47 -0.45
CA ALA A 188 11.60 -14.53 -0.79
C ALA A 188 12.38 -15.07 0.43
N THR A 189 13.64 -15.42 0.21
CA THR A 189 14.60 -15.78 1.27
C THR A 189 14.72 -14.61 2.26
N VAL A 190 14.66 -14.91 3.56
CA VAL A 190 14.69 -13.94 4.67
C VAL A 190 15.58 -14.46 5.80
N GLY A 191 16.28 -13.58 6.52
CA GLY A 191 17.27 -13.99 7.52
C GLY A 191 16.71 -14.80 8.71
N ASN A 192 15.42 -14.60 9.04
CA ASN A 192 14.76 -15.21 10.21
C ASN A 192 13.52 -16.03 9.83
N ALA A 193 13.57 -16.79 8.73
CA ALA A 193 12.46 -17.62 8.25
C ALA A 193 11.95 -18.61 9.33
N LYS A 194 12.84 -19.09 10.21
CA LYS A 194 12.46 -19.96 11.32
C LYS A 194 11.56 -19.27 12.36
N ALA A 195 11.83 -18.01 12.69
CA ALA A 195 10.98 -17.24 13.61
C ALA A 195 9.58 -17.03 13.02
N LEU A 196 9.51 -16.69 11.72
CA LEU A 196 8.25 -16.49 11.00
C LEU A 196 7.43 -17.78 10.90
N SER A 197 8.05 -18.92 10.59
CA SER A 197 7.37 -20.22 10.53
C SER A 197 6.86 -20.67 11.89
N ASN A 198 7.64 -20.46 12.95
CA ASN A 198 7.19 -20.75 14.32
C ASN A 198 5.97 -19.88 14.71
N TRP A 199 5.96 -18.59 14.35
CA TRP A 199 4.82 -17.70 14.60
C TRP A 199 3.55 -18.16 13.86
N LEU A 200 3.69 -18.58 12.60
CA LEU A 200 2.57 -19.07 11.78
C LEU A 200 2.15 -20.52 12.11
N ASP A 201 2.86 -21.21 13.00
CA ASP A 201 2.72 -22.66 13.22
C ASP A 201 2.76 -23.43 11.88
N ALA A 202 3.82 -23.18 11.10
CA ALA A 202 3.94 -23.62 9.71
C ALA A 202 5.21 -24.45 9.45
N GLU A 203 5.09 -25.41 8.53
CA GLU A 203 6.25 -26.11 7.96
C GLU A 203 7.10 -25.12 7.15
N LEU A 204 8.41 -25.07 7.41
CA LEU A 204 9.33 -24.20 6.68
C LEU A 204 9.94 -24.96 5.51
N ILE A 205 9.73 -24.46 4.29
CA ILE A 205 10.40 -24.93 3.08
C ILE A 205 11.30 -23.82 2.58
N GLU A 206 12.60 -24.04 2.67
CA GLU A 206 13.62 -23.10 2.24
C GLU A 206 14.48 -23.71 1.15
N SER A 207 14.66 -22.99 0.04
CA SER A 207 15.48 -23.47 -1.05
C SER A 207 16.01 -22.33 -1.92
N ASP A 208 17.29 -22.40 -2.25
CA ASP A 208 17.94 -21.50 -3.22
C ASP A 208 17.82 -21.99 -4.67
N TRP A 209 17.06 -23.05 -4.91
CA TRP A 209 16.92 -23.63 -6.24
C TRP A 209 16.22 -22.67 -7.20
N ARG A 210 16.69 -22.67 -8.46
CA ARG A 210 16.13 -21.87 -9.56
C ARG A 210 16.04 -22.66 -10.87
N PRO A 211 15.09 -22.30 -11.76
CA PRO A 211 14.94 -22.97 -13.05
C PRO A 211 16.04 -22.62 -14.06
N ILE A 212 16.64 -21.43 -13.92
CA ILE A 212 17.75 -20.94 -14.75
C ILE A 212 18.88 -20.53 -13.81
N ASP A 213 20.10 -20.92 -14.20
CA ASP A 213 21.33 -20.53 -13.54
C ASP A 213 21.50 -19.01 -13.57
N LEU A 214 21.85 -18.42 -12.43
CA LEU A 214 22.13 -16.99 -12.33
C LEU A 214 23.60 -16.75 -12.03
N GLU A 215 24.25 -16.00 -12.92
CA GLU A 215 25.60 -15.48 -12.70
C GLU A 215 25.51 -14.07 -12.11
N TYR A 216 26.11 -13.91 -10.93
CA TYR A 216 26.30 -12.62 -10.26
C TYR A 216 27.68 -12.08 -10.60
N ALA A 217 27.76 -10.81 -10.96
CA ALA A 217 29.03 -10.15 -11.25
C ALA A 217 29.06 -8.71 -10.71
N THR A 218 30.26 -8.22 -10.47
CA THR A 218 30.50 -6.79 -10.20
C THR A 218 31.21 -6.17 -11.40
N MET A 219 30.96 -4.88 -11.63
CA MET A 219 31.49 -4.17 -12.78
C MET A 219 32.24 -2.91 -12.33
N ALA A 220 33.52 -2.83 -12.68
CA ALA A 220 34.40 -1.69 -12.42
C ALA A 220 35.15 -1.31 -13.70
N GLN A 221 35.16 -0.04 -14.09
CA GLN A 221 35.89 0.46 -15.28
C GLN A 221 35.63 -0.30 -16.61
N LEU A 222 34.44 -0.87 -16.81
CA LEU A 222 34.07 -1.77 -17.93
C LEU A 222 34.59 -3.20 -17.85
N GLU A 223 35.31 -3.56 -16.79
CA GLU A 223 35.64 -4.93 -16.45
C GLU A 223 34.49 -5.54 -15.66
N VAL A 224 34.03 -6.69 -16.12
CA VAL A 224 32.98 -7.48 -15.48
C VAL A 224 33.65 -8.70 -14.86
N GLU A 225 33.51 -8.84 -13.56
CA GLU A 225 34.08 -9.93 -12.78
C GLU A 225 32.95 -10.79 -12.20
N PRO A 226 32.78 -12.02 -12.70
CA PRO A 226 31.86 -12.98 -12.10
C PRO A 226 32.28 -13.33 -10.67
N ARG A 227 31.34 -13.25 -9.72
CA ARG A 227 31.58 -13.48 -8.29
C ARG A 227 30.92 -14.74 -7.76
N LEU A 228 29.74 -15.08 -8.28
CA LEU A 228 28.97 -16.25 -7.87
C LEU A 228 28.14 -16.77 -9.04
N VAL A 229 28.03 -18.11 -9.17
CA VAL A 229 27.02 -18.73 -10.01
C VAL A 229 26.09 -19.54 -9.12
N GLN A 230 24.81 -19.18 -9.13
CA GLN A 230 23.76 -19.98 -8.53
C GLN A 230 23.25 -20.95 -9.61
N SER A 231 23.73 -22.18 -9.59
CA SER A 231 23.36 -23.25 -10.54
C SER A 231 22.83 -24.47 -9.80
N GLN A 232 22.04 -25.29 -10.51
CA GLN A 232 21.63 -26.61 -10.04
C GLN A 232 22.80 -27.60 -9.97
N ASN A 233 23.83 -27.39 -10.78
CA ASN A 233 24.98 -28.28 -10.86
C ASN A 233 26.11 -27.72 -10.01
N ASN A 234 26.53 -28.47 -8.99
CA ASN A 234 27.67 -28.12 -8.12
C ASN A 234 29.02 -27.95 -8.85
N ASN A 235 29.09 -28.19 -10.17
CA ASN A 235 30.27 -28.03 -11.02
C ASN A 235 30.27 -26.74 -11.86
N SER A 236 29.43 -25.74 -11.56
CA SER A 236 29.46 -24.47 -12.28
C SER A 236 30.70 -23.65 -11.89
N HIS A 237 31.70 -23.59 -12.78
CA HIS A 237 32.85 -22.71 -12.62
C HIS A 237 32.50 -21.26 -12.97
N LEU A 238 33.10 -20.31 -12.26
CA LEU A 238 33.04 -18.89 -12.61
C LEU A 238 33.66 -18.68 -14.00
N LYS A 239 32.98 -17.92 -14.86
CA LYS A 239 33.57 -17.46 -16.11
C LYS A 239 34.75 -16.53 -15.82
N PRO A 240 35.76 -16.47 -16.69
CA PRO A 240 36.86 -15.52 -16.52
C PRO A 240 36.33 -14.07 -16.59
N PRO A 241 36.97 -13.12 -15.87
CA PRO A 241 36.67 -11.70 -16.02
C PRO A 241 36.78 -11.26 -17.48
N ARG A 242 35.91 -10.35 -17.92
CA ARG A 242 35.89 -9.84 -19.29
C ARG A 242 35.71 -8.34 -19.36
N THR A 243 36.36 -7.70 -20.32
CA THR A 243 36.25 -6.26 -20.56
C THR A 243 35.23 -5.96 -21.64
N LEU A 244 34.29 -5.06 -21.36
CA LEU A 244 33.28 -4.62 -22.32
C LEU A 244 33.83 -3.54 -23.26
N SER A 245 33.31 -3.53 -24.50
CA SER A 245 33.64 -2.48 -25.47
C SER A 245 32.75 -1.25 -25.31
N GLY A 246 33.36 -0.06 -25.19
CA GLY A 246 32.62 1.21 -25.12
C GLY A 246 33.37 2.31 -24.38
N PRO A 247 32.79 3.51 -24.30
CA PRO A 247 33.38 4.61 -23.55
C PRO A 247 33.22 4.38 -22.04
N LYS A 248 34.32 4.47 -21.28
CA LYS A 248 34.31 4.39 -19.79
C LYS A 248 33.36 5.41 -19.15
N SER A 249 33.11 6.54 -19.81
CA SER A 249 32.16 7.57 -19.37
C SER A 249 30.68 7.17 -19.47
N SER A 250 30.36 5.99 -20.02
CA SER A 250 28.97 5.53 -20.15
C SER A 250 28.85 4.01 -19.99
N PRO A 251 29.06 3.50 -18.77
CA PRO A 251 29.04 2.06 -18.50
C PRO A 251 27.72 1.41 -18.92
N SER A 252 26.57 2.03 -18.63
CA SER A 252 25.26 1.48 -19.01
C SER A 252 25.11 1.25 -20.53
N TRP A 253 25.76 2.08 -21.36
CA TRP A 253 25.77 1.88 -22.81
C TRP A 253 26.60 0.67 -23.21
N ALA A 254 27.78 0.47 -22.59
CA ALA A 254 28.60 -0.71 -22.84
C ALA A 254 27.84 -1.99 -22.49
N VAL A 255 27.14 -2.00 -21.35
CA VAL A 255 26.26 -3.11 -20.95
C VAL A 255 25.13 -3.32 -21.95
N LEU A 256 24.44 -2.27 -22.38
CA LEU A 256 23.35 -2.37 -23.35
C LEU A 256 23.84 -2.90 -24.70
N LYS A 257 24.98 -2.38 -25.19
CA LYS A 257 25.59 -2.83 -26.44
C LYS A 257 25.90 -4.33 -26.39
N ASP A 258 26.59 -4.79 -25.34
CA ASP A 258 26.91 -6.20 -25.14
C ASP A 258 25.65 -7.08 -25.03
N THR A 259 24.59 -6.57 -24.40
CA THR A 259 23.29 -7.27 -24.27
C THR A 259 22.61 -7.44 -25.63
N ILE A 260 22.68 -6.41 -26.49
CA ILE A 260 22.04 -6.47 -27.81
C ILE A 260 22.85 -7.35 -28.77
N GLU A 261 24.18 -7.32 -28.68
CA GLU A 261 25.06 -8.21 -29.45
C GLU A 261 24.83 -9.69 -29.11
N SER A 262 24.34 -9.99 -27.90
CA SER A 262 23.87 -11.32 -27.47
C SER A 262 22.36 -11.56 -27.70
N SER A 263 21.67 -10.69 -28.45
CA SER A 263 20.23 -10.77 -28.73
C SER A 263 19.34 -10.80 -27.46
N GLY A 264 19.83 -10.16 -26.39
CA GLY A 264 19.20 -10.06 -25.09
C GLY A 264 18.30 -8.86 -24.89
N GLN A 265 17.77 -8.76 -23.67
CA GLN A 265 17.12 -7.55 -23.13
C GLN A 265 17.78 -7.16 -21.82
N LEU A 266 17.82 -5.85 -21.56
CA LEU A 266 18.47 -5.28 -20.39
C LEU A 266 17.45 -4.62 -19.45
N LEU A 267 17.50 -4.95 -18.18
CA LEU A 267 16.80 -4.22 -17.12
C LEU A 267 17.82 -3.48 -16.25
N ILE A 268 17.67 -2.17 -16.09
CA ILE A 268 18.60 -1.33 -15.30
C ILE A 268 17.86 -0.74 -14.11
N PHE A 269 18.37 -0.94 -12.89
CA PHE A 269 17.85 -0.31 -11.69
C PHE A 269 18.66 0.92 -11.28
N VAL A 270 17.96 2.03 -11.03
CA VAL A 270 18.54 3.31 -10.62
C VAL A 270 17.79 3.89 -9.42
N GLY A 271 18.47 4.68 -8.60
CA GLY A 271 17.97 5.12 -7.29
C GLY A 271 16.95 6.25 -7.34
N THR A 272 16.80 6.98 -8.46
CA THR A 272 15.87 8.11 -8.55
C THR A 272 15.12 8.16 -9.88
N ARG A 273 13.89 8.73 -9.85
CA ARG A 273 13.05 8.94 -11.05
C ARG A 273 13.75 9.77 -12.13
N LYS A 274 14.40 10.87 -11.72
CA LYS A 274 15.19 11.74 -12.61
C LYS A 274 16.35 10.99 -13.25
N SER A 275 16.99 10.10 -12.49
CA SER A 275 18.03 9.26 -13.07
C SER A 275 17.46 8.25 -14.07
N ALA A 276 16.28 7.69 -13.84
CA ALA A 276 15.67 6.74 -14.77
C ALA A 276 15.39 7.41 -16.13
N GLN A 277 14.79 8.59 -16.10
CA GLN A 277 14.50 9.39 -17.29
C GLN A 277 15.78 9.77 -18.04
N SER A 278 16.75 10.38 -17.35
CA SER A 278 17.97 10.88 -17.99
C SER A 278 18.85 9.76 -18.54
N GLU A 279 18.93 8.61 -17.87
CA GLU A 279 19.68 7.45 -18.37
C GLU A 279 18.97 6.82 -19.58
N ALA A 280 17.65 6.62 -19.51
CA ALA A 280 16.87 6.07 -20.61
C ALA A 280 16.94 6.94 -21.87
N LYS A 281 16.90 8.27 -21.72
CA LYS A 281 17.07 9.21 -22.83
C LYS A 281 18.44 9.06 -23.50
N LYS A 282 19.53 9.06 -22.71
CA LYS A 282 20.89 8.89 -23.24
C LYS A 282 21.06 7.55 -23.98
N LEU A 283 20.52 6.47 -23.43
CA LEU A 283 20.59 5.15 -24.03
C LEU A 283 19.75 5.05 -25.31
N SER A 284 18.54 5.62 -25.31
CA SER A 284 17.66 5.69 -26.48
C SER A 284 18.32 6.41 -27.66
N GLU A 285 18.91 7.59 -27.42
CA GLU A 285 19.60 8.36 -28.46
C GLU A 285 20.80 7.61 -29.06
N ARG A 286 21.57 6.91 -28.22
CA ARG A 286 22.71 6.10 -28.67
C ARG A 286 22.27 4.86 -29.41
N LEU A 287 21.24 4.18 -28.92
CA LEU A 287 20.73 2.95 -29.53
C LEU A 287 20.13 3.22 -30.92
N ASN A 288 19.37 4.32 -31.05
CA ASN A 288 18.86 4.75 -32.34
C ASN A 288 20.00 5.03 -33.34
N LYS A 289 21.06 5.74 -32.91
CA LYS A 289 22.25 5.97 -33.77
C LYS A 289 22.96 4.67 -34.15
N PHE A 290 22.97 3.68 -33.28
CA PHE A 290 23.59 2.37 -33.55
C PHE A 290 22.81 1.57 -34.61
N PHE A 291 21.48 1.51 -34.51
CA PHE A 291 20.67 0.78 -35.49
C PHE A 291 20.56 1.48 -36.84
N ILE A 292 20.54 2.82 -36.87
CA ILE A 292 20.63 3.58 -38.13
C ILE A 292 21.93 3.23 -38.88
N LYS A 293 23.06 3.09 -38.16
CA LYS A 293 24.34 2.72 -38.78
C LYS A 293 24.41 1.27 -39.26
N LYS A 294 23.63 0.37 -38.65
CA LYS A 294 23.61 -1.07 -38.99
C LYS A 294 22.47 -1.47 -39.93
N ASP A 295 21.63 -0.51 -40.34
CA ASP A 295 20.46 -0.70 -41.22
C ASP A 295 19.48 -1.80 -40.71
N LEU A 296 19.13 -1.74 -39.43
CA LEU A 296 18.25 -2.70 -38.76
C LEU A 296 16.89 -2.07 -38.40
N ASN A 297 15.78 -2.65 -38.87
CA ASN A 297 14.41 -2.21 -38.57
C ASN A 297 13.82 -2.80 -37.26
N LEU A 298 14.65 -2.97 -36.23
CA LEU A 298 14.23 -3.55 -34.95
C LEU A 298 13.40 -2.58 -34.08
N LEU A 299 13.28 -1.31 -34.47
CA LEU A 299 12.61 -0.26 -33.68
C LEU A 299 11.17 0.04 -34.10
N ASP A 300 10.63 -0.59 -35.15
CA ASP A 300 9.33 -0.20 -35.70
C ASP A 300 8.16 -0.48 -34.74
N GLU A 301 8.19 -1.61 -34.04
CA GLU A 301 7.20 -1.89 -32.99
C GLU A 301 7.30 -0.91 -31.82
N ALA A 302 8.51 -0.48 -31.45
CA ALA A 302 8.72 0.54 -30.43
C ALA A 302 8.13 1.90 -30.87
N LYS A 303 8.30 2.28 -32.15
CA LYS A 303 7.69 3.49 -32.73
C LYS A 303 6.16 3.47 -32.61
N LYS A 304 5.50 2.34 -32.87
CA LYS A 304 4.05 2.18 -32.70
C LYS A 304 3.61 2.39 -31.24
N ILE A 305 4.38 1.88 -30.28
CA ILE A 305 4.11 2.12 -28.84
C ILE A 305 4.28 3.61 -28.51
N SER A 306 5.34 4.24 -29.01
CA SER A 306 5.58 5.69 -28.85
C SER A 306 4.40 6.52 -29.38
N GLU A 307 3.84 6.20 -30.56
CA GLU A 307 2.69 6.89 -31.12
C GLU A 307 1.42 6.75 -30.27
N LYS A 308 1.18 5.55 -29.72
CA LYS A 308 0.06 5.32 -28.77
C LYS A 308 0.22 6.15 -27.50
N ILE A 309 1.43 6.28 -26.97
CA ILE A 309 1.68 7.11 -25.78
C ILE A 309 1.52 8.59 -26.14
N LYS A 310 2.11 9.06 -27.25
CA LYS A 310 2.04 10.45 -27.70
C LYS A 310 0.62 10.92 -28.03
N SER A 311 -0.20 10.06 -28.61
CA SER A 311 -1.61 10.38 -28.90
C SER A 311 -2.47 10.55 -27.63
N ASN A 312 -2.08 9.89 -26.54
CA ASN A 312 -2.74 9.97 -25.23
C ASN A 312 -1.98 10.87 -24.22
N ALA A 313 -0.87 11.49 -24.63
CA ALA A 313 -0.04 12.30 -23.75
C ALA A 313 -0.70 13.67 -23.51
N SER A 314 -1.00 13.94 -22.24
CA SER A 314 -1.44 15.25 -21.74
C SER A 314 -0.38 15.95 -20.88
N SER A 315 0.80 15.34 -20.72
CA SER A 315 1.88 15.75 -19.82
C SER A 315 3.23 15.79 -20.53
N SER A 316 4.15 16.61 -20.01
CA SER A 316 5.53 16.66 -20.48
C SER A 316 6.25 15.33 -20.22
N MET A 317 5.95 14.68 -19.09
CA MET A 317 6.41 13.32 -18.78
C MET A 317 6.02 12.30 -19.87
N GLY A 318 4.78 12.39 -20.38
CA GLY A 318 4.30 11.52 -21.44
C GLY A 318 4.99 11.77 -22.78
N ASP A 319 5.27 13.03 -23.10
CA ASP A 319 6.00 13.41 -24.31
C ASP A 319 7.46 12.91 -24.28
N GLU A 320 8.13 13.07 -23.12
CA GLU A 320 9.48 12.54 -22.92
C GLU A 320 9.50 11.02 -23.06
N LEU A 321 8.58 10.30 -22.39
CA LEU A 321 8.48 8.85 -22.50
C LEU A 321 8.29 8.39 -23.94
N ALA A 322 7.41 9.03 -24.72
CA ALA A 322 7.21 8.70 -26.13
C ALA A 322 8.50 8.93 -26.94
N SER A 323 9.21 10.02 -26.69
CA SER A 323 10.48 10.31 -27.38
C SER A 323 11.56 9.26 -27.10
N VAL A 324 11.62 8.74 -25.87
CA VAL A 324 12.58 7.74 -25.42
C VAL A 324 12.25 6.36 -26.01
N ILE A 325 10.97 5.95 -25.99
CA ILE A 325 10.51 4.67 -26.54
C ILE A 325 10.79 4.54 -28.04
N LYS A 326 10.78 5.65 -28.78
CA LYS A 326 11.12 5.65 -30.22
C LYS A 326 12.50 5.02 -30.51
N GLY A 327 13.45 5.10 -29.58
CA GLY A 327 14.77 4.49 -29.69
C GLY A 327 14.89 3.08 -29.10
N GLY A 328 13.78 2.41 -28.76
CA GLY A 328 13.77 1.03 -28.23
C GLY A 328 14.11 0.90 -26.75
N VAL A 329 14.14 2.01 -26.01
CA VAL A 329 14.43 2.06 -24.57
C VAL A 329 13.25 2.72 -23.86
N ALA A 330 12.96 2.35 -22.61
CA ALA A 330 11.93 3.02 -21.81
C ALA A 330 12.40 3.26 -20.36
N PHE A 331 11.74 4.16 -19.64
CA PHE A 331 11.89 4.31 -18.19
C PHE A 331 10.61 3.92 -17.46
N HIS A 332 10.71 3.41 -16.24
CA HIS A 332 9.58 2.99 -15.41
C HIS A 332 9.71 3.46 -13.96
N HIS A 333 8.70 4.19 -13.47
CA HIS A 333 8.61 4.63 -12.07
C HIS A 333 7.19 5.08 -11.73
N ALA A 334 6.91 5.29 -10.44
CA ALA A 334 5.61 5.71 -9.92
C ALA A 334 5.05 7.04 -10.50
N GLY A 335 5.89 7.92 -11.05
CA GLY A 335 5.44 9.15 -11.73
C GLY A 335 4.67 8.94 -13.04
N LEU A 336 4.69 7.72 -13.60
CA LEU A 336 3.96 7.36 -14.80
C LEU A 336 2.51 6.93 -14.50
N THR A 337 1.60 7.24 -15.41
CA THR A 337 0.20 6.76 -15.33
C THR A 337 0.12 5.24 -15.45
N SER A 338 -0.96 4.64 -14.94
CA SER A 338 -1.20 3.19 -15.05
C SER A 338 -1.24 2.71 -16.51
N PHE A 339 -1.84 3.51 -17.40
CA PHE A 339 -1.88 3.24 -18.84
C PHE A 339 -0.47 3.19 -19.45
N GLN A 340 0.38 4.17 -19.14
CA GLN A 340 1.77 4.21 -19.63
C GLN A 340 2.57 3.01 -19.11
N ARG A 341 2.46 2.68 -17.81
CA ARG A 341 3.14 1.52 -17.21
C ARG A 341 2.77 0.23 -17.92
N LYS A 342 1.47 -0.04 -18.11
CA LYS A 342 1.00 -1.25 -18.83
C LYS A 342 1.59 -1.37 -20.24
N LEU A 343 1.59 -0.29 -21.02
CA LEU A 343 2.17 -0.32 -22.38
C LEU A 343 3.67 -0.62 -22.39
N ILE A 344 4.43 -0.10 -21.42
CA ILE A 344 5.87 -0.36 -21.30
C ILE A 344 6.11 -1.81 -20.88
N GLU A 345 5.37 -2.29 -19.88
CA GLU A 345 5.48 -3.65 -19.36
C GLU A 345 5.17 -4.68 -20.45
N ASP A 346 4.08 -4.49 -21.18
CA ASP A 346 3.70 -5.35 -22.32
C ASP A 346 4.71 -5.25 -23.46
N GLY A 347 5.19 -4.04 -23.77
CA GLY A 347 6.20 -3.81 -24.79
C GLY A 347 7.54 -4.48 -24.46
N PHE A 348 7.94 -4.46 -23.19
CA PHE A 348 9.16 -5.14 -22.72
C PHE A 348 8.99 -6.66 -22.74
N ARG A 349 7.86 -7.19 -22.26
CA ARG A 349 7.58 -8.64 -22.30
C ARG A 349 7.57 -9.20 -23.73
N GLN A 350 7.02 -8.43 -24.68
CA GLN A 350 6.97 -8.77 -26.11
C GLN A 350 8.28 -8.49 -26.87
N ARG A 351 9.36 -8.09 -26.17
CA ARG A 351 10.66 -7.71 -26.76
C ARG A 351 10.64 -6.55 -27.75
N LYS A 352 9.57 -5.74 -27.72
CA LYS A 352 9.46 -4.50 -28.51
C LYS A 352 10.30 -3.37 -27.90
N ILE A 353 10.59 -3.47 -26.61
CA ILE A 353 11.50 -2.60 -25.87
C ILE A 353 12.72 -3.44 -25.45
N LEU A 354 13.91 -3.00 -25.82
CA LEU A 354 15.16 -3.73 -25.62
C LEU A 354 15.81 -3.43 -24.28
N ALA A 355 15.59 -2.23 -23.75
CA ALA A 355 16.06 -1.85 -22.41
C ALA A 355 15.00 -1.11 -21.61
N LEU A 356 14.89 -1.45 -20.34
CA LEU A 356 14.02 -0.80 -19.37
C LEU A 356 14.84 -0.26 -18.20
N ILE A 357 14.71 1.03 -17.92
CA ILE A 357 15.39 1.67 -16.78
C ILE A 357 14.35 1.96 -15.70
N ALA A 358 14.45 1.32 -14.55
CA ALA A 358 13.43 1.37 -13.52
C ALA A 358 13.96 1.84 -12.16
N THR A 359 13.07 2.43 -11.37
CA THR A 359 13.30 2.57 -9.92
C THR A 359 13.03 1.23 -9.20
N PRO A 360 13.56 1.02 -7.99
CA PRO A 360 13.38 -0.22 -7.22
C PRO A 360 11.93 -0.66 -7.03
N THR A 361 10.97 0.27 -7.09
CA THR A 361 9.53 -0.02 -7.03
C THR A 361 9.04 -1.06 -8.05
N LEU A 362 9.75 -1.26 -9.16
CA LEU A 362 9.43 -2.31 -10.13
C LEU A 362 9.80 -3.71 -9.60
N ALA A 363 10.79 -3.80 -8.71
CA ALA A 363 11.34 -5.05 -8.20
C ALA A 363 10.32 -5.88 -7.39
N ALA A 364 9.33 -5.21 -6.77
CA ALA A 364 8.36 -5.84 -5.87
C ALA A 364 6.95 -6.05 -6.47
N GLY A 365 6.70 -5.77 -7.76
CA GLY A 365 5.31 -5.58 -8.21
C GLY A 365 4.87 -6.00 -9.60
N VAL A 366 5.77 -6.46 -10.47
CA VAL A 366 5.40 -6.96 -11.81
C VAL A 366 6.36 -8.07 -12.21
N ASN A 367 5.88 -9.16 -12.81
CA ASN A 367 6.75 -10.18 -13.39
C ASN A 367 7.34 -9.73 -14.74
N LEU A 368 8.56 -9.19 -14.71
CA LEU A 368 9.33 -8.74 -15.89
C LEU A 368 10.77 -9.26 -15.81
N PRO A 369 11.02 -10.49 -16.28
CA PRO A 369 12.36 -11.02 -16.39
C PRO A 369 13.09 -10.42 -17.60
N ALA A 370 14.41 -10.28 -17.49
CA ALA A 370 15.30 -9.85 -18.56
C ALA A 370 16.48 -10.82 -18.66
N GLN A 371 17.16 -10.87 -19.81
CA GLN A 371 18.36 -11.71 -19.90
C GLN A 371 19.44 -11.20 -18.94
N ARG A 372 19.63 -9.88 -18.92
CA ARG A 372 20.59 -9.20 -18.06
C ARG A 372 19.92 -8.15 -17.17
N VAL A 373 20.35 -8.10 -15.91
CA VAL A 373 20.01 -7.04 -14.97
C VAL A 373 21.27 -6.26 -14.61
N LEU A 374 21.17 -4.93 -14.59
CA LEU A 374 22.20 -4.03 -14.09
C LEU A 374 21.66 -3.22 -12.90
N VAL A 375 22.18 -3.48 -11.70
CA VAL A 375 21.94 -2.63 -10.53
C VAL A 375 22.96 -1.50 -10.56
N ARG A 376 22.54 -0.34 -11.08
CA ARG A 376 23.42 0.81 -11.28
C ARG A 376 23.64 1.59 -9.99
N ASP A 377 22.62 1.64 -9.13
CA ASP A 377 22.63 2.40 -7.88
C ASP A 377 22.19 1.48 -6.73
N VAL A 378 23.02 1.37 -5.70
CA VAL A 378 22.75 0.57 -4.48
C VAL A 378 22.54 1.44 -3.24
N LYS A 379 22.31 2.74 -3.42
CA LYS A 379 22.05 3.69 -2.34
C LYS A 379 20.83 4.54 -2.66
N ARG A 380 20.03 4.87 -1.65
CA ARG A 380 18.88 5.79 -1.74
C ARG A 380 18.96 6.88 -0.68
N TRP A 381 18.36 8.03 -0.98
CA TRP A 381 18.19 9.08 0.01
C TRP A 381 17.05 8.71 0.95
N ASP A 382 17.34 8.63 2.24
CA ASP A 382 16.38 8.24 3.28
C ASP A 382 16.74 8.93 4.60
N GLY A 383 15.76 9.57 5.23
CA GLY A 383 15.94 10.28 6.51
C GLY A 383 17.03 11.37 6.51
N GLY A 384 17.28 12.03 5.38
CA GLY A 384 18.32 13.06 5.27
C GLY A 384 19.72 12.55 4.95
N PHE A 385 19.90 11.24 4.73
CA PHE A 385 21.19 10.63 4.45
C PHE A 385 21.12 9.69 3.24
N MET A 386 22.25 9.49 2.56
CA MET A 386 22.38 8.43 1.56
C MET A 386 22.61 7.09 2.27
N ARG A 387 21.58 6.24 2.30
CA ARG A 387 21.64 4.91 2.89
C ARG A 387 21.78 3.82 1.83
N PRO A 388 22.52 2.74 2.09
CA PRO A 388 22.54 1.58 1.22
C PRO A 388 21.13 0.96 1.14
N LEU A 389 20.82 0.36 -0.02
CA LEU A 389 19.60 -0.43 -0.18
C LEU A 389 19.70 -1.72 0.66
N PRO A 390 18.57 -2.27 1.13
CA PRO A 390 18.57 -3.59 1.74
C PRO A 390 19.07 -4.67 0.78
N VAL A 391 19.79 -5.67 1.30
CA VAL A 391 20.29 -6.83 0.56
C VAL A 391 19.15 -7.59 -0.10
N MET A 392 18.04 -7.77 0.62
CA MET A 392 16.83 -8.39 0.06
C MET A 392 16.33 -7.67 -1.20
N GLU A 393 16.29 -6.33 -1.18
CA GLU A 393 15.81 -5.51 -2.31
C GLU A 393 16.73 -5.65 -3.53
N VAL A 394 18.05 -5.63 -3.32
CA VAL A 394 19.05 -5.81 -4.38
C VAL A 394 19.02 -7.23 -4.94
N ARG A 395 18.88 -8.26 -4.10
CA ARG A 395 18.73 -9.66 -4.55
C ARG A 395 17.45 -9.88 -5.36
N GLN A 396 16.34 -9.22 -4.99
CA GLN A 396 15.11 -9.25 -5.80
C GLN A 396 15.28 -8.60 -7.18
N MET A 397 16.06 -7.50 -7.26
CA MET A 397 16.42 -6.90 -8.55
C MET A 397 17.23 -7.89 -9.40
N MET A 398 18.29 -8.46 -8.82
CA MET A 398 19.18 -9.41 -9.51
C MET A 398 18.45 -10.69 -9.92
N GLY A 399 17.51 -11.18 -9.11
CA GLY A 399 16.70 -12.37 -9.39
C GLY A 399 15.81 -12.27 -10.63
N ARG A 400 15.65 -11.08 -11.20
CA ARG A 400 14.93 -10.86 -12.47
C ARG A 400 15.76 -11.18 -13.71
N ALA A 401 17.04 -11.50 -13.53
CA ALA A 401 17.90 -11.97 -14.61
C ALA A 401 17.62 -13.45 -14.94
N GLY A 402 17.54 -13.73 -16.24
CA GLY A 402 17.22 -15.02 -16.84
C GLY A 402 15.72 -15.19 -17.12
N ARG A 403 15.35 -15.38 -18.40
CA ARG A 403 13.96 -15.67 -18.80
C ARG A 403 13.75 -17.18 -18.99
N PRO A 404 12.89 -17.85 -18.18
CA PRO A 404 12.68 -19.31 -18.14
C PRO A 404 12.61 -20.03 -19.50
N GLN A 405 12.00 -19.43 -20.50
CA GLN A 405 11.77 -20.06 -21.81
C GLN A 405 12.80 -19.71 -22.88
N TYR A 406 13.71 -18.76 -22.60
CA TYR A 406 14.53 -18.16 -23.65
C TYR A 406 16.03 -18.13 -23.35
N ASP A 407 16.41 -18.03 -22.07
CA ASP A 407 17.79 -17.90 -21.67
C ASP A 407 18.24 -19.19 -20.97
N LYS A 408 19.48 -19.62 -21.22
CA LYS A 408 20.09 -20.74 -20.47
C LYS A 408 20.69 -20.29 -19.14
N THR A 409 21.15 -19.05 -19.10
CA THR A 409 21.77 -18.41 -17.94
C THR A 409 21.31 -16.96 -17.88
N GLY A 410 20.94 -16.48 -16.69
CA GLY A 410 20.75 -15.07 -16.42
C GLY A 410 22.05 -14.41 -15.94
N GLU A 411 22.21 -13.11 -16.20
CA GLU A 411 23.35 -12.34 -15.71
C GLU A 411 22.89 -11.13 -14.90
N ALA A 412 23.35 -11.01 -13.65
CA ALA A 412 23.02 -9.89 -12.76
C ALA A 412 24.29 -9.16 -12.34
N TRP A 413 24.40 -7.89 -12.71
CA TRP A 413 25.59 -7.08 -12.52
C TRP A 413 25.35 -5.92 -11.56
N ILE A 414 26.28 -5.68 -10.63
CA ILE A 414 26.29 -4.48 -9.78
C ILE A 414 27.40 -3.53 -10.27
N LEU A 415 27.02 -2.27 -10.57
CA LEU A 415 27.99 -1.26 -11.01
C LEU A 415 28.69 -0.61 -9.81
N ALA A 416 30.01 -0.77 -9.74
CA ALA A 416 30.84 -0.03 -8.80
C ALA A 416 31.10 1.41 -9.29
N LYS A 417 31.09 2.36 -8.35
CA LYS A 417 31.33 3.79 -8.59
C LYS A 417 32.27 4.34 -7.53
N GLY A 418 32.89 5.47 -7.85
CA GLY A 418 33.82 6.15 -6.95
C GLY A 418 35.21 6.25 -7.57
N ASN A 419 36.17 6.67 -6.75
CA ASN A 419 37.57 6.82 -7.15
C ASN A 419 38.25 5.45 -7.23
N ASP A 420 38.07 4.59 -6.22
CA ASP A 420 38.50 3.19 -6.25
C ASP A 420 37.32 2.27 -6.58
N GLN A 421 37.13 2.00 -7.87
CA GLN A 421 36.00 1.19 -8.34
C GLN A 421 36.21 -0.31 -8.11
N PHE A 422 37.45 -0.78 -8.01
CA PHE A 422 37.73 -2.21 -7.83
C PHE A 422 37.53 -2.61 -6.38
N GLU A 423 38.08 -1.83 -5.44
CA GLU A 423 37.81 -2.04 -4.00
C GLU A 423 36.30 -1.95 -3.72
N HIS A 424 35.63 -0.94 -4.27
CA HIS A 424 34.19 -0.83 -4.11
C HIS A 424 33.42 -1.99 -4.76
N ALA A 425 33.93 -2.58 -5.86
CA ALA A 425 33.34 -3.79 -6.44
C ALA A 425 33.45 -4.99 -5.49
N ASP A 426 34.55 -5.13 -4.77
CA ASP A 426 34.72 -6.16 -3.73
C ASP A 426 33.75 -5.94 -2.56
N GLU A 427 33.66 -4.72 -2.04
CA GLU A 427 32.69 -4.36 -0.97
C GLU A 427 31.24 -4.68 -1.36
N LEU A 428 30.87 -4.41 -2.63
CA LEU A 428 29.54 -4.70 -3.15
C LEU A 428 29.28 -6.20 -3.26
N SER A 429 30.31 -6.96 -3.66
CA SER A 429 30.25 -8.42 -3.72
C SER A 429 30.01 -9.02 -2.33
N GLU A 430 30.84 -8.63 -1.36
CA GLU A 430 30.73 -9.08 0.03
C GLU A 430 29.36 -8.74 0.62
N ARG A 431 28.85 -7.53 0.39
CA ARG A 431 27.56 -7.12 0.97
C ARG A 431 26.34 -7.77 0.30
N TYR A 432 26.25 -7.73 -1.02
CA TYR A 432 25.00 -8.01 -1.74
C TYR A 432 24.96 -9.40 -2.39
N ILE A 433 26.12 -9.95 -2.75
CA ILE A 433 26.23 -11.27 -3.38
C ILE A 433 26.43 -12.32 -2.30
N HIS A 434 27.44 -12.17 -1.45
CA HIS A 434 27.77 -13.14 -0.41
C HIS A 434 27.12 -12.86 0.95
N GLY A 435 26.79 -11.60 1.25
CA GLY A 435 26.25 -11.21 2.54
C GLY A 435 24.86 -11.77 2.86
N ASP A 436 24.52 -11.82 4.13
CA ASP A 436 23.24 -12.35 4.60
C ASP A 436 22.08 -11.42 4.26
N VAL A 437 20.88 -12.00 4.12
CA VAL A 437 19.64 -11.24 3.95
C VAL A 437 19.22 -10.69 5.31
N GLU A 438 18.72 -9.45 5.34
CA GLU A 438 18.19 -8.88 6.57
C GLU A 438 17.05 -9.70 7.18
N GLU A 439 16.97 -9.67 8.50
CA GLU A 439 15.83 -10.21 9.24
C GLU A 439 14.57 -9.35 9.02
N VAL A 440 13.42 -10.02 9.00
CA VAL A 440 12.11 -9.37 9.04
C VAL A 440 11.85 -8.92 10.47
N VAL A 441 11.59 -7.62 10.64
CA VAL A 441 11.26 -7.02 11.94
C VAL A 441 9.86 -6.43 11.88
N SER A 442 9.03 -6.74 12.86
CA SER A 442 7.69 -6.15 12.97
C SER A 442 7.76 -4.63 12.99
N LYS A 443 6.84 -4.00 12.25
CA LYS A 443 6.66 -2.54 12.22
C LYS A 443 5.45 -2.08 13.02
N LEU A 444 4.79 -3.00 13.74
CA LEU A 444 3.56 -2.72 14.48
C LEU A 444 3.78 -1.81 15.69
N SER A 445 4.99 -1.77 16.26
CA SER A 445 5.33 -0.89 17.40
C SER A 445 5.42 0.59 17.05
N HIS A 446 5.44 0.95 15.76
CA HIS A 446 5.35 2.36 15.36
C HIS A 446 3.99 2.94 15.75
N GLU A 447 3.99 4.06 16.47
CA GLU A 447 2.80 4.71 17.02
C GLU A 447 1.62 4.83 16.04
N PRO A 448 1.80 5.25 14.76
CA PRO A 448 0.70 5.32 13.79
C PRO A 448 0.02 3.97 13.55
N ALA A 449 0.81 2.90 13.43
CA ALA A 449 0.29 1.57 13.19
C ALA A 449 -0.40 1.00 14.44
N LEU A 450 0.22 1.17 15.62
CA LEU A 450 -0.32 0.68 16.88
C LEU A 450 -1.66 1.34 17.20
N ARG A 451 -1.75 2.68 17.18
CA ARG A 451 -3.00 3.40 17.49
C ARG A 451 -4.12 3.06 16.50
N PHE A 452 -3.78 2.93 15.22
CA PHE A 452 -4.72 2.57 14.16
C PHE A 452 -5.34 1.19 14.39
N HIS A 453 -4.49 0.18 14.65
CA HIS A 453 -4.97 -1.19 14.83
C HIS A 453 -5.61 -1.40 16.20
N LEU A 454 -5.12 -0.75 17.26
CA LEU A 454 -5.70 -0.78 18.60
C LEU A 454 -7.15 -0.28 18.60
N LEU A 455 -7.41 0.90 17.98
CA LEU A 455 -8.77 1.40 17.83
C LEU A 455 -9.64 0.40 17.07
N SER A 456 -9.11 -0.19 16.00
CA SER A 456 -9.88 -1.16 15.20
C SER A 456 -10.20 -2.46 15.94
N MET A 457 -9.34 -2.91 16.87
CA MET A 457 -9.62 -4.08 17.69
C MET A 457 -10.74 -3.83 18.70
N ILE A 458 -10.79 -2.63 19.28
CA ILE A 458 -11.84 -2.24 20.24
C ILE A 458 -13.16 -1.98 19.51
N ALA A 459 -13.11 -1.28 18.37
CA ALA A 459 -14.31 -0.88 17.64
C ALA A 459 -14.98 -2.04 16.88
N ASN A 460 -14.19 -2.92 16.26
CA ASN A 460 -14.70 -3.96 15.36
C ASN A 460 -14.22 -5.37 15.75
N GLY A 461 -13.05 -5.48 16.40
CA GLY A 461 -12.48 -6.77 16.79
C GLY A 461 -13.12 -7.43 18.02
N GLY A 462 -13.98 -6.71 18.75
CA GLY A 462 -14.67 -7.24 19.94
C GLY A 462 -13.76 -7.41 21.16
N LEU A 463 -12.57 -6.78 21.17
CA LEU A 463 -11.71 -6.77 22.36
C LEU A 463 -12.18 -5.66 23.30
N GLU A 464 -12.76 -6.04 24.44
CA GLU A 464 -13.39 -5.10 25.36
C GLU A 464 -12.54 -4.84 26.60
N THR A 465 -11.66 -5.76 26.99
CA THR A 465 -10.85 -5.63 28.21
C THR A 465 -9.37 -5.40 27.92
N ARG A 466 -8.67 -4.71 28.84
CA ARG A 466 -7.22 -4.51 28.73
C ARG A 466 -6.43 -5.83 28.68
N LYS A 467 -6.90 -6.86 29.40
CA LYS A 467 -6.36 -8.22 29.38
C LYS A 467 -6.47 -8.85 27.99
N GLU A 468 -7.64 -8.85 27.37
CA GLU A 468 -7.85 -9.37 26.01
C GLU A 468 -7.00 -8.66 24.97
N ILE A 469 -6.92 -7.32 25.06
CA ILE A 469 -6.07 -6.51 24.18
C ILE A 469 -4.61 -6.93 24.33
N GLY A 470 -4.10 -7.02 25.56
CA GLY A 470 -2.72 -7.44 25.82
C GLY A 470 -2.42 -8.84 25.27
N LEU A 471 -3.31 -9.80 25.52
CA LEU A 471 -3.19 -11.16 25.01
C LEU A 471 -3.15 -11.21 23.48
N PHE A 472 -4.03 -10.46 22.81
CA PHE A 472 -4.02 -10.39 21.35
C PHE A 472 -2.68 -9.86 20.82
N PHE A 473 -2.21 -8.72 21.32
CA PHE A 473 -0.96 -8.12 20.85
C PHE A 473 0.28 -8.95 21.23
N SER A 474 0.26 -9.69 22.34
CA SER A 474 1.32 -10.64 22.70
C SER A 474 1.43 -11.81 21.71
N SER A 475 0.34 -12.14 21.01
CA SER A 475 0.32 -13.21 20.00
C SER A 475 0.72 -12.76 18.59
N THR A 476 0.95 -11.46 18.38
CA THR A 476 1.46 -10.96 17.11
C THR A 476 2.96 -11.26 16.97
N PHE A 477 3.52 -11.07 15.77
CA PHE A 477 4.96 -11.22 15.56
C PHE A 477 5.79 -10.21 16.39
N LEU A 478 5.26 -9.00 16.59
CA LEU A 478 5.79 -8.03 17.56
C LEU A 478 5.84 -8.62 18.97
N GLY A 479 4.73 -9.17 19.47
CA GLY A 479 4.66 -9.74 20.82
C GLY A 479 5.71 -10.81 21.10
N GLN A 480 6.02 -11.66 20.11
CA GLN A 480 7.06 -12.67 20.24
C GLN A 480 8.49 -12.11 20.35
N SER A 481 8.73 -10.87 19.91
CA SER A 481 10.07 -10.28 19.82
C SER A 481 10.28 -9.06 20.74
N TYR A 482 9.21 -8.39 21.19
CA TYR A 482 9.29 -7.05 21.77
C TYR A 482 9.26 -6.98 23.32
N GLY A 483 9.09 -8.12 23.99
CA GLY A 483 9.02 -8.20 25.45
C GLY A 483 7.72 -7.64 26.03
N ASP A 484 7.11 -8.38 26.95
CA ASP A 484 5.74 -8.10 27.40
C ASP A 484 5.56 -6.75 28.10
N ILE A 485 6.56 -6.32 28.88
CA ILE A 485 6.49 -5.07 29.67
C ILE A 485 6.45 -3.84 28.74
N ALA A 486 7.39 -3.74 27.80
CA ALA A 486 7.50 -2.60 26.89
C ALA A 486 6.26 -2.49 25.97
N LEU A 487 5.78 -3.64 25.48
CA LEU A 487 4.55 -3.69 24.69
C LEU A 487 3.33 -3.22 25.52
N SER A 488 3.25 -3.65 26.78
CA SER A 488 2.16 -3.27 27.67
C SER A 488 2.13 -1.75 27.95
N GLU A 489 3.29 -1.14 28.21
CA GLU A 489 3.41 0.31 28.42
C GLU A 489 2.97 1.10 27.19
N GLN A 490 3.39 0.69 25.98
CA GLN A 490 2.98 1.33 24.73
C GLN A 490 1.48 1.21 24.48
N ILE A 491 0.89 0.03 24.75
CA ILE A 491 -0.56 -0.15 24.64
C ILE A 491 -1.29 0.79 25.60
N ASP A 492 -0.82 0.92 26.85
CA ASP A 492 -1.46 1.78 27.85
C ASP A 492 -1.40 3.26 27.46
N GLU A 493 -0.25 3.72 26.97
CA GLU A 493 -0.09 5.08 26.45
C GLU A 493 -1.09 5.36 25.32
N MET A 494 -1.20 4.44 24.36
CA MET A 494 -2.11 4.59 23.22
C MET A 494 -3.59 4.51 23.62
N LEU A 495 -3.95 3.66 24.59
CA LEU A 495 -5.31 3.61 25.13
C LEU A 495 -5.69 4.93 25.79
N ASN A 496 -4.81 5.49 26.61
CA ASN A 496 -5.04 6.79 27.23
C ASN A 496 -5.21 7.88 26.18
N TRP A 497 -4.35 7.90 25.15
CA TRP A 497 -4.48 8.85 24.05
C TRP A 497 -5.82 8.70 23.30
N LEU A 498 -6.26 7.48 23.00
CA LEU A 498 -7.56 7.23 22.34
C LEU A 498 -8.76 7.67 23.20
N VAL A 499 -8.65 7.55 24.54
CA VAL A 499 -9.65 8.07 25.49
C VAL A 499 -9.67 9.60 25.47
N ASP A 500 -8.50 10.24 25.53
CA ASP A 500 -8.38 11.70 25.52
C ASP A 500 -8.93 12.31 24.23
N GLN A 501 -8.73 11.63 23.09
CA GLN A 501 -9.32 12.02 21.80
C GLN A 501 -10.80 11.67 21.65
N ARG A 502 -11.41 10.99 22.65
CA ARG A 502 -12.82 10.52 22.65
C ARG A 502 -13.15 9.52 21.55
N PHE A 503 -12.17 8.76 21.05
CA PHE A 503 -12.43 7.64 20.14
C PHE A 503 -12.87 6.38 20.89
N ILE A 504 -12.41 6.22 22.12
CA ILE A 504 -12.89 5.17 23.02
C ILE A 504 -13.26 5.79 24.37
N ARG A 505 -14.03 5.05 25.18
CA ARG A 505 -14.32 5.40 26.57
C ARG A 505 -14.02 4.22 27.48
N SER A 506 -13.50 4.51 28.67
CA SER A 506 -13.43 3.52 29.75
C SER A 506 -14.82 3.36 30.38
N THR A 507 -15.30 2.13 30.49
CA THR A 507 -16.64 1.79 31.01
C THR A 507 -16.60 1.16 32.40
N GLY A 508 -15.47 1.26 33.10
CA GLY A 508 -15.23 0.68 34.42
C GLY A 508 -14.25 -0.49 34.39
N VAL A 509 -14.12 -1.19 35.52
CA VAL A 509 -13.25 -2.36 35.68
C VAL A 509 -14.14 -3.60 35.83
N ASP A 510 -13.84 -4.67 35.09
CA ASP A 510 -14.48 -5.96 35.29
C ASP A 510 -14.18 -6.50 36.70
N GLU A 511 -15.20 -6.56 37.54
CA GLU A 511 -15.07 -7.02 38.94
C GLU A 511 -14.58 -8.46 39.05
N LYS A 512 -14.82 -9.31 38.03
CA LYS A 512 -14.31 -10.70 38.03
C LYS A 512 -12.79 -10.75 37.89
N ILE A 513 -12.23 -9.91 37.01
CA ILE A 513 -10.78 -9.83 36.76
C ILE A 513 -10.10 -9.07 37.91
N ARG A 514 -10.78 -8.05 38.47
CA ARG A 514 -10.30 -7.33 39.66
C ARG A 514 -10.01 -8.26 40.83
N ASN A 515 -10.90 -9.20 41.12
CA ASN A 515 -10.72 -10.17 42.19
C ASN A 515 -9.61 -11.22 41.92
N GLU A 516 -9.26 -11.48 40.65
CA GLU A 516 -8.11 -12.33 40.28
C GLU A 516 -6.77 -11.61 40.46
N THR A 517 -6.73 -10.29 40.27
CA THR A 517 -5.52 -9.48 40.44
C THR A 517 -5.31 -8.94 41.84
N ASP A 518 -6.38 -8.75 42.63
CA ASP A 518 -6.28 -8.34 44.05
C ASP A 518 -5.84 -9.51 44.97
N SER A 519 -5.66 -10.73 44.44
CA SER A 519 -5.02 -11.84 45.17
C SER A 519 -3.49 -11.81 45.11
N VAL A 520 -2.88 -10.61 45.12
CA VAL A 520 -1.44 -10.47 45.36
C VAL A 520 -1.17 -10.86 46.82
N GLU A 521 -0.21 -11.76 47.02
CA GLU A 521 0.35 -12.11 48.32
C GLU A 521 0.52 -10.85 49.20
N GLU A 522 -0.16 -10.81 50.35
CA GLU A 522 0.14 -9.84 51.40
C GLU A 522 1.57 -10.09 51.89
N TRP A 523 2.54 -9.39 51.31
CA TRP A 523 3.81 -9.15 51.98
C TRP A 523 3.55 -8.09 53.06
N ASP A 524 3.37 -8.57 54.30
CA ASP A 524 3.20 -7.74 55.50
C ASP A 524 4.53 -7.07 55.88
N ASP A 525 4.88 -5.99 55.16
CA ASP A 525 6.11 -5.19 55.35
C ASP A 525 6.13 -4.37 56.67
N GLU A 526 5.13 -4.48 57.55
CA GLU A 526 5.10 -3.67 58.79
C GLU A 526 5.93 -4.26 59.96
N ILE A 527 6.39 -5.52 59.90
CA ILE A 527 7.13 -6.14 61.02
C ILE A 527 8.41 -6.82 60.52
N PRO A 528 9.60 -6.26 60.78
CA PRO A 528 10.87 -6.89 60.43
C PRO A 528 11.02 -8.29 61.04
N GLU A 529 11.61 -9.24 60.32
CA GLU A 529 11.77 -10.64 60.76
C GLU A 529 12.43 -10.80 62.14
N TRP A 530 13.35 -9.89 62.50
CA TRP A 530 13.98 -9.89 63.82
C TRP A 530 13.02 -9.54 64.96
N ALA A 531 11.98 -8.74 64.70
CA ALA A 531 10.95 -8.38 65.68
C ALA A 531 9.96 -9.54 65.90
N LEU A 532 9.72 -10.36 64.88
CA LEU A 532 8.98 -11.63 65.00
C LEU A 532 9.78 -12.65 65.83
N ALA A 533 11.09 -12.75 65.61
CA ALA A 533 11.97 -13.61 66.41
C ALA A 533 12.00 -13.18 67.90
N ALA A 534 12.03 -11.87 68.18
CA ALA A 534 12.02 -11.34 69.55
C ALA A 534 10.69 -11.57 70.29
N LYS A 535 9.56 -11.67 69.59
CA LYS A 535 8.23 -11.95 70.18
C LYS A 535 8.11 -13.35 70.80
N SER A 536 8.96 -14.29 70.37
CA SER A 536 9.03 -15.65 70.92
C SER A 536 9.77 -15.74 72.27
N SER A 537 10.45 -14.67 72.68
CA SER A 537 11.19 -14.60 73.94
C SER A 537 10.27 -14.19 75.10
N VAL A 538 10.32 -14.96 76.19
CA VAL A 538 9.48 -14.72 77.38
C VAL A 538 9.81 -13.36 78.00
N GLY A 539 8.82 -12.45 78.03
CA GLY A 539 8.94 -11.12 78.64
C GLY A 539 8.95 -9.94 77.66
N VAL A 540 8.82 -10.17 76.34
CA VAL A 540 8.81 -9.10 75.33
C VAL A 540 7.39 -8.85 74.81
N SER A 541 6.91 -7.60 74.89
CA SER A 541 5.64 -7.16 74.31
C SER A 541 5.85 -5.96 73.38
N LEU A 542 5.30 -6.03 72.15
CA LEU A 542 5.34 -4.93 71.17
C LEU A 542 4.14 -4.00 71.38
N SER A 543 4.38 -2.70 71.54
CA SER A 543 3.32 -1.67 71.56
C SER A 543 3.49 -0.72 70.37
N LYS A 544 2.43 -0.49 69.59
CA LYS A 544 2.44 0.58 68.56
C LYS A 544 2.48 1.94 69.26
N PRO A 545 3.30 2.91 68.82
CA PRO A 545 3.39 4.21 69.47
C PRO A 545 2.08 4.99 69.29
N SER A 546 1.57 5.59 70.36
CA SER A 546 0.46 6.54 70.29
C SER A 546 0.94 7.81 69.58
N ARG A 547 0.29 8.21 68.48
CA ARG A 547 0.59 9.46 67.79
C ARG A 547 0.33 10.65 68.72
N SER A 548 1.39 11.37 69.09
CA SER A 548 1.30 12.71 69.66
C SER A 548 0.93 13.72 68.57
N THR A 549 0.04 14.64 68.92
CA THR A 549 -0.33 15.82 68.14
C THR A 549 0.87 16.72 67.81
N GLU A 550 0.78 17.34 66.64
CA GLU A 550 1.67 18.25 65.90
C GLU A 550 2.80 19.03 66.61
N ALA A 551 3.90 19.20 65.87
CA ALA A 551 4.54 20.52 65.71
C ALA A 551 4.99 20.70 64.25
N GLN A 552 4.59 21.83 63.66
CA GLN A 552 4.99 22.32 62.34
C GLN A 552 6.47 22.74 62.33
N PHE A 553 7.26 22.22 61.40
CA PHE A 553 8.40 22.95 60.82
C PHE A 553 8.70 22.41 59.42
N GLY A 554 8.24 23.15 58.40
CA GLY A 554 8.94 23.42 57.13
C GLY A 554 9.42 22.30 56.20
N PHE A 555 9.25 21.01 56.51
CA PHE A 555 9.68 19.92 55.63
C PHE A 555 8.55 18.93 55.39
N SER A 556 8.09 18.87 54.14
CA SER A 556 7.17 17.83 53.66
C SER A 556 7.87 16.48 53.70
N LYS A 557 7.19 15.43 54.18
CA LYS A 557 7.73 14.06 54.12
C LYS A 557 7.97 13.66 52.66
N ALA A 558 9.01 12.86 52.41
CA ALA A 558 9.29 12.29 51.08
C ALA A 558 8.11 11.47 50.52
N SER A 559 7.19 10.99 51.38
CA SER A 559 5.92 10.37 50.98
C SER A 559 4.97 11.35 50.28
N THR A 560 4.95 12.62 50.71
CA THR A 560 4.17 13.69 50.05
C THR A 560 4.79 14.07 48.70
N TYR A 561 6.10 13.90 48.54
CA TYR A 561 6.78 14.04 47.25
C TYR A 561 6.56 12.83 46.33
N ARG A 562 6.36 11.63 46.88
CA ARG A 562 5.93 10.45 46.10
C ARG A 562 4.55 10.63 45.48
N GLU A 563 3.61 11.29 46.16
CA GLU A 563 2.29 11.60 45.58
C GLU A 563 2.37 12.66 44.46
N LEU A 564 3.27 13.64 44.57
CA LEU A 564 3.53 14.61 43.50
C LEU A 564 4.29 13.99 42.32
N ILE A 565 5.21 13.05 42.56
CA ILE A 565 5.90 12.28 41.50
C ILE A 565 4.98 11.20 40.89
N GLN A 566 3.98 10.71 41.61
CA GLN A 566 2.96 9.80 41.05
C GLN A 566 2.03 10.49 40.05
N SER A 567 1.97 11.83 40.03
CA SER A 567 1.27 12.55 38.95
C SER A 567 1.98 12.46 37.59
N SER A 568 3.22 11.97 37.57
CA SER A 568 4.04 11.77 36.37
C SER A 568 4.48 10.31 36.13
N GLN A 569 3.95 9.34 36.89
CA GLN A 569 4.01 7.92 36.49
C GLN A 569 2.84 7.61 35.54
N PRO A 570 3.05 6.79 34.48
CA PRO A 570 1.93 6.33 33.65
C PRO A 570 0.92 5.67 34.57
N ARG A 571 -0.34 6.14 34.53
CA ARG A 571 -1.45 5.51 35.26
C ARG A 571 -1.45 4.03 34.88
N THR A 572 -1.04 3.17 35.79
CA THR A 572 -1.03 1.73 35.55
C THR A 572 -2.47 1.31 35.31
N ILE A 573 -2.79 0.95 34.07
CA ILE A 573 -4.16 0.63 33.69
C ILE A 573 -4.47 -0.75 34.27
N HIS A 574 -5.51 -0.83 35.10
CA HIS A 574 -5.93 -2.11 35.66
C HIS A 574 -6.30 -3.09 34.52
N THR A 575 -5.83 -4.34 34.56
CA THR A 575 -6.04 -5.34 33.49
C THR A 575 -7.52 -5.64 33.22
N GLY A 576 -8.36 -5.51 34.24
CA GLY A 576 -9.82 -5.58 34.13
C GLY A 576 -10.50 -4.35 33.51
N THR A 577 -9.79 -3.26 33.19
CA THR A 577 -10.40 -2.05 32.61
C THR A 577 -11.08 -2.37 31.28
N LYS A 578 -12.36 -1.97 31.15
CA LYS A 578 -13.17 -2.16 29.94
C LYS A 578 -13.19 -0.92 29.07
N TYR A 579 -12.99 -1.11 27.78
CA TYR A 579 -13.06 -0.09 26.74
C TYR A 579 -14.22 -0.35 25.80
N LYS A 580 -14.86 0.73 25.37
CA LYS A 580 -15.85 0.70 24.30
C LYS A 580 -15.56 1.83 23.32
N ALA A 581 -15.59 1.54 22.02
CA ALA A 581 -15.49 2.58 21.01
C ALA A 581 -16.70 3.52 21.07
N THR A 582 -16.46 4.81 20.84
CA THR A 582 -17.53 5.79 20.62
C THR A 582 -18.06 5.67 19.19
N ASP A 583 -19.17 6.34 18.87
CA ASP A 583 -19.68 6.36 17.49
C ASP A 583 -18.65 6.98 16.53
N ILE A 584 -17.94 8.02 16.99
CA ILE A 584 -16.82 8.62 16.27
C ILE A 584 -15.69 7.60 16.09
N GLY A 585 -15.22 6.95 17.16
CA GLY A 585 -14.12 5.97 17.06
C GLY A 585 -14.46 4.78 16.16
N SER A 586 -15.70 4.30 16.24
CA SER A 586 -16.22 3.27 15.35
C SER A 586 -16.21 3.74 13.90
N ARG A 587 -16.67 4.98 13.63
CA ARG A 587 -16.64 5.54 12.28
C ARG A 587 -15.22 5.71 11.77
N VAL A 588 -14.30 6.24 12.56
CA VAL A 588 -12.86 6.38 12.24
C VAL A 588 -12.28 5.03 11.81
N SER A 589 -12.54 3.96 12.58
CA SER A 589 -12.10 2.61 12.23
C SER A 589 -12.66 2.13 10.88
N THR A 590 -13.97 2.35 10.62
CA THR A 590 -14.63 1.94 9.36
C THR A 590 -14.21 2.78 8.15
N LEU A 591 -13.84 4.05 8.35
CA LEU A 591 -13.31 4.93 7.31
C LEU A 591 -11.86 4.59 6.96
N TYR A 592 -11.21 3.73 7.75
CA TYR A 592 -9.83 3.26 7.58
C TYR A 592 -8.79 4.40 7.68
N ILE A 593 -9.11 5.47 8.39
CA ILE A 593 -8.21 6.63 8.60
C ILE A 593 -7.40 6.47 9.89
N ASP A 594 -6.19 7.03 9.92
CA ASP A 594 -5.41 7.12 11.15
C ASP A 594 -6.16 7.95 12.20
N PRO A 595 -6.28 7.49 13.47
CA PRO A 595 -6.88 8.26 14.55
C PRO A 595 -6.34 9.70 14.71
N LEU A 596 -5.05 9.92 14.47
CA LEU A 596 -4.45 11.27 14.51
C LEU A 596 -4.95 12.13 13.35
N SER A 597 -5.02 11.57 12.13
CA SER A 597 -5.66 12.24 10.99
C SER A 597 -7.10 12.61 11.32
N ALA A 598 -7.88 11.68 11.88
CA ALA A 598 -9.26 11.93 12.29
C ALA A 598 -9.37 13.07 13.31
N SER A 599 -8.46 13.11 14.29
CA SER A 599 -8.43 14.20 15.28
C SER A 599 -8.12 15.55 14.64
N ILE A 600 -7.14 15.62 13.73
CA ILE A 600 -6.80 16.85 12.99
C ILE A 600 -8.00 17.33 12.18
N LEU A 601 -8.63 16.43 11.42
CA LEU A 601 -9.82 16.75 10.63
C LEU A 601 -10.97 17.24 11.52
N LEU A 602 -11.33 16.52 12.58
CA LEU A 602 -12.38 16.91 13.52
C LEU A 602 -12.11 18.28 14.15
N GLN A 603 -10.89 18.53 14.62
CA GLN A 603 -10.53 19.82 15.22
C GLN A 603 -10.63 20.96 14.21
N GLY A 604 -10.15 20.75 12.97
CA GLY A 604 -10.23 21.73 11.89
C GLY A 604 -11.68 22.01 11.46
N MET A 605 -12.51 20.97 11.35
CA MET A 605 -13.93 21.08 11.04
C MET A 605 -14.71 21.80 12.15
N ARG A 606 -14.44 21.47 13.42
CA ARG A 606 -14.99 22.20 14.57
C ARG A 606 -14.60 23.68 14.56
N ARG A 607 -13.38 24.01 14.14
CA ARG A 607 -12.95 25.41 13.98
C ARG A 607 -13.69 26.09 12.84
N ALA A 608 -13.90 25.41 11.70
CA ALA A 608 -14.67 25.94 10.58
C ALA A 608 -16.12 26.28 10.99
N VAL A 609 -16.80 25.38 11.70
CA VAL A 609 -18.15 25.63 12.26
C VAL A 609 -18.14 26.85 13.17
N ARG A 610 -17.19 26.93 14.13
CA ARG A 610 -17.08 28.08 15.04
C ARG A 610 -16.83 29.40 14.32
N ARG A 611 -16.01 29.41 13.26
CA ARG A 611 -15.75 30.62 12.46
C ARG A 611 -17.03 31.13 11.80
N ARG A 612 -17.82 30.23 11.20
CA ARG A 612 -19.12 30.57 10.57
C ARG A 612 -20.13 31.08 11.59
N VAL A 613 -20.33 30.34 12.68
CA VAL A 613 -21.29 30.71 13.73
C VAL A 613 -20.96 32.07 14.36
N ARG A 614 -19.68 32.42 14.50
CA ARG A 614 -19.24 33.70 15.07
C ARG A 614 -19.19 34.85 14.05
N GLY A 615 -19.46 34.59 12.77
CA GLY A 615 -19.30 35.58 11.70
C GLY A 615 -17.85 36.06 11.48
N ILE A 616 -16.85 35.26 11.86
CA ILE A 616 -15.41 35.57 11.72
C ILE A 616 -14.91 35.02 10.37
N GLU A 617 -15.62 35.26 9.26
CA GLU A 617 -15.41 34.51 8.02
C GLU A 617 -13.98 34.57 7.47
N VAL A 618 -13.28 33.43 7.50
CA VAL A 618 -12.49 32.90 6.37
C VAL A 618 -12.48 31.36 6.44
N VAL A 619 -13.48 30.71 5.84
CA VAL A 619 -13.46 29.26 5.55
C VAL A 619 -13.52 29.13 4.04
N THR A 620 -12.43 28.68 3.43
CA THR A 620 -12.27 28.69 1.97
C THR A 620 -12.06 27.26 1.44
N THR A 621 -12.24 27.12 0.12
CA THR A 621 -11.84 25.88 -0.58
C THR A 621 -10.37 25.55 -0.35
N PHE A 622 -9.47 26.54 -0.33
CA PHE A 622 -8.05 26.33 -0.09
C PHE A 622 -7.78 25.88 1.35
N GLY A 623 -8.39 26.52 2.36
CA GLY A 623 -8.27 26.15 3.78
C GLY A 623 -8.76 24.73 4.07
N LEU A 624 -9.90 24.31 3.47
CA LEU A 624 -10.40 22.94 3.57
C LEU A 624 -9.47 21.93 2.87
N THR A 625 -8.95 22.29 1.70
CA THR A 625 -7.98 21.45 0.98
C THR A 625 -6.69 21.31 1.79
N HIS A 626 -6.18 22.39 2.36
CA HIS A 626 -5.00 22.42 3.21
C HIS A 626 -5.17 21.57 4.48
N LEU A 627 -6.34 21.67 5.15
CA LEU A 627 -6.62 20.85 6.32
C LEU A 627 -6.43 19.34 6.05
N VAL A 628 -6.85 18.88 4.87
CA VAL A 628 -6.65 17.50 4.45
C VAL A 628 -5.18 17.18 4.21
N THR A 629 -4.40 18.10 3.62
CA THR A 629 -2.97 17.88 3.37
C THR A 629 -2.12 17.87 4.63
N ARG A 630 -2.63 18.37 5.76
CA ARG A 630 -1.99 18.34 7.09
C ARG A 630 -2.06 16.99 7.79
N THR A 631 -2.92 16.08 7.32
CA THR A 631 -3.12 14.79 7.98
C THR A 631 -1.96 13.81 7.71
N PRO A 632 -1.57 12.95 8.67
CA PRO A 632 -0.60 11.87 8.46
C PRO A 632 -0.92 10.93 7.29
N ASP A 633 -2.22 10.72 7.01
CA ASP A 633 -2.69 9.90 5.87
C ASP A 633 -2.42 10.57 4.51
N PHE A 634 -2.10 11.86 4.48
CA PHE A 634 -1.81 12.60 3.25
C PHE A 634 -0.31 12.73 3.00
N PHE A 635 0.18 12.05 1.96
CA PHE A 635 1.57 12.18 1.52
C PHE A 635 1.82 13.50 0.77
N ALA A 636 2.25 14.53 1.51
CA ALA A 636 2.55 15.85 0.97
C ALA A 636 3.62 15.82 -0.13
N LEU A 637 3.58 16.81 -1.03
CA LEU A 637 4.64 17.09 -2.00
C LEU A 637 5.88 17.60 -1.29
N TRP A 638 7.05 17.25 -1.79
CA TRP A 638 8.30 17.81 -1.30
C TRP A 638 8.49 19.26 -1.76
N ALA A 639 8.74 20.16 -0.82
CA ALA A 639 9.21 21.51 -1.09
C ALA A 639 10.71 21.48 -1.45
N LYS A 640 11.07 21.95 -2.64
CA LYS A 640 12.48 21.98 -3.07
C LYS A 640 13.21 23.08 -2.30
N SER A 641 14.54 23.03 -2.27
CA SER A 641 15.35 24.10 -1.67
C SER A 641 15.05 25.49 -2.25
N SER A 642 14.70 25.57 -3.54
CA SER A 642 14.25 26.80 -4.19
C SER A 642 12.91 27.32 -3.67
N ASP A 643 12.07 26.43 -3.15
CA ASP A 643 10.75 26.76 -2.63
C ASP A 643 10.83 27.27 -1.19
N LEU A 644 11.92 27.00 -0.47
CA LEU A 644 12.13 27.38 0.92
C LEU A 644 12.58 28.85 1.09
N SER A 645 12.92 29.55 0.01
CA SER A 645 13.28 30.96 0.12
C SER A 645 12.06 31.80 0.52
N PRO A 646 12.20 32.82 1.38
CA PRO A 646 11.07 33.67 1.81
C PRO A 646 10.31 34.31 0.64
N ASP A 647 11.03 34.70 -0.41
CA ASP A 647 10.46 35.32 -1.61
C ASP A 647 9.97 34.31 -2.67
N SER A 648 9.97 33.01 -2.35
CA SER A 648 9.46 32.01 -3.29
C SER A 648 7.96 32.21 -3.48
N GLU A 649 7.45 31.90 -4.67
CA GLU A 649 6.01 31.96 -4.93
C GLU A 649 5.22 31.04 -3.97
N LEU A 650 5.82 29.93 -3.53
CA LEU A 650 5.21 29.01 -2.57
C LEU A 650 5.13 29.63 -1.17
N SER A 651 6.18 30.31 -0.73
CA SER A 651 6.22 31.03 0.55
C SER A 651 5.20 32.17 0.54
N LEU A 652 5.12 32.94 -0.55
CA LEU A 652 4.10 33.97 -0.73
C LEU A 652 2.68 33.39 -0.71
N LYS A 653 2.45 32.28 -1.41
CA LYS A 653 1.16 31.54 -1.38
C LYS A 653 0.82 31.10 0.04
N SER A 654 1.79 30.60 0.80
CA SER A 654 1.59 30.23 2.21
C SER A 654 1.20 31.42 3.08
N SER A 655 1.87 32.57 2.92
CA SER A 655 1.59 33.79 3.68
C SER A 655 0.21 34.37 3.37
N LEU A 656 -0.20 34.33 2.10
CA LEU A 656 -1.51 34.83 1.65
C LEU A 656 -2.69 34.05 2.25
N HIS A 657 -2.52 32.75 2.49
CA HIS A 657 -3.59 31.88 2.99
C HIS A 657 -3.48 31.58 4.50
N ASN A 658 -2.62 32.27 5.23
CA ASN A 658 -2.35 31.99 6.64
C ASN A 658 -3.61 32.07 7.53
N ASP A 659 -4.48 33.04 7.26
CA ASP A 659 -5.73 33.24 8.01
C ASP A 659 -6.78 32.17 7.71
N GLU A 660 -6.66 31.49 6.56
CA GLU A 660 -7.58 30.45 6.09
C GLU A 660 -7.33 29.09 6.77
N TYR A 661 -6.17 28.91 7.40
CA TYR A 661 -5.81 27.62 8.01
C TYR A 661 -6.74 27.26 9.17
N LEU A 662 -7.16 26.00 9.17
CA LEU A 662 -8.12 25.44 10.11
C LEU A 662 -7.46 24.63 11.23
N ASP A 663 -6.20 24.25 11.07
CA ASP A 663 -5.40 23.57 12.07
C ASP A 663 -4.68 24.55 13.01
N LYS A 664 -4.15 24.05 14.13
CA LYS A 664 -3.35 24.87 15.05
C LYS A 664 -2.04 25.25 14.36
N ALA A 665 -1.62 26.51 14.50
CA ALA A 665 -0.34 26.98 13.97
C ALA A 665 0.81 26.28 14.70
N VAL A 666 1.27 25.15 14.15
CA VAL A 666 2.48 24.46 14.57
C VAL A 666 3.51 24.72 13.49
N LEU A 667 4.67 25.27 13.88
CA LEU A 667 5.81 25.42 12.98
C LEU A 667 6.34 24.03 12.63
N GLU A 668 5.84 23.43 11.56
CA GLU A 668 6.29 22.14 11.07
C GLU A 668 7.26 22.30 9.91
N GLU A 669 8.32 21.49 9.90
CA GLU A 669 9.35 21.47 8.86
C GLU A 669 8.77 21.24 7.46
N ASN A 670 7.62 20.56 7.35
CA ASN A 670 7.00 20.18 6.08
C ASN A 670 5.79 21.05 5.69
N HIS A 671 5.52 22.15 6.39
CA HIS A 671 4.37 23.03 6.12
C HIS A 671 4.28 23.45 4.64
N LEU A 672 5.40 23.89 4.06
CA LEU A 672 5.44 24.31 2.66
C LEU A 672 5.11 23.15 1.70
N GLY A 673 5.44 21.91 2.04
CA GLY A 673 5.05 20.74 1.25
C GLY A 673 3.54 20.51 1.24
N GLN A 674 2.87 20.80 2.36
CA GLN A 674 1.42 20.67 2.52
C GLN A 674 0.69 21.78 1.77
N VAL A 675 1.19 23.03 1.84
CA VAL A 675 0.72 24.16 1.03
C VAL A 675 0.90 23.87 -0.46
N LYS A 676 2.06 23.35 -0.86
CA LYS A 676 2.34 22.97 -2.26
C LYS A 676 1.35 21.93 -2.77
N SER A 677 0.97 20.99 -1.92
CA SER A 677 -0.03 19.97 -2.24
C SER A 677 -1.42 20.55 -2.41
N ALA A 678 -1.84 21.42 -1.50
CA ALA A 678 -3.12 22.12 -1.61
C ALA A 678 -3.18 23.00 -2.87
N TRP A 679 -2.10 23.71 -3.17
CA TRP A 679 -1.98 24.52 -4.39
C TRP A 679 -2.01 23.67 -5.66
N CYS A 680 -1.38 22.51 -5.65
CA CYS A 680 -1.46 21.55 -6.76
C CYS A 680 -2.91 21.12 -7.04
N LEU A 681 -3.68 20.82 -5.99
CA LEU A 681 -5.09 20.42 -6.10
C LEU A 681 -5.98 21.59 -6.53
N GLU A 682 -5.70 22.80 -6.05
CA GLU A 682 -6.36 24.04 -6.50
C GLU A 682 -6.15 24.26 -8.00
N MET A 683 -4.90 24.23 -8.49
CA MET A 683 -4.60 24.35 -9.92
C MET A 683 -5.31 23.26 -10.75
N TRP A 684 -5.40 22.05 -10.21
CA TRP A 684 -6.10 20.95 -10.85
C TRP A 684 -7.61 21.21 -11.00
N MET A 685 -8.27 21.67 -9.94
CA MET A 685 -9.70 22.02 -9.92
C MET A 685 -10.04 23.28 -10.71
N GLU A 686 -9.09 24.20 -10.84
CA GLU A 686 -9.21 25.39 -11.69
C GLU A 686 -8.88 25.10 -13.16
N GLU A 687 -8.77 23.82 -13.53
CA GLU A 687 -8.57 23.33 -14.89
C GLU A 687 -7.26 23.77 -15.54
N VAL A 688 -6.24 24.05 -14.73
CA VAL A 688 -4.90 24.33 -15.25
C VAL A 688 -4.38 23.09 -15.97
N GLU A 689 -3.85 23.30 -17.17
CA GLU A 689 -3.27 22.24 -17.99
C GLU A 689 -2.18 21.48 -17.24
N LEU A 690 -2.15 20.15 -17.39
CA LEU A 690 -1.28 19.28 -16.60
C LEU A 690 0.20 19.67 -16.78
N ARG A 691 0.60 19.98 -18.02
CA ARG A 691 1.94 20.51 -18.35
C ARG A 691 2.30 21.78 -17.59
N ALA A 692 1.33 22.68 -17.40
CA ALA A 692 1.56 23.92 -16.67
C ALA A 692 1.73 23.65 -15.17
N ILE A 693 0.97 22.70 -14.61
CA ILE A 693 1.16 22.25 -13.21
C ILE A 693 2.55 21.61 -13.03
N GLU A 694 2.94 20.70 -13.94
CA GLU A 694 4.27 20.07 -13.93
C GLU A 694 5.39 21.12 -13.95
N LYS A 695 5.28 22.12 -14.84
CA LYS A 695 6.26 23.20 -14.97
C LYS A 695 6.32 24.08 -13.72
N LYS A 696 5.15 24.43 -13.16
CA LYS A 696 5.04 25.37 -12.03
C LYS A 696 5.51 24.74 -10.72
N LEU A 697 5.05 23.53 -10.41
CA LEU A 697 5.29 22.88 -9.11
C LEU A 697 6.37 21.80 -9.15
N GLY A 698 6.81 21.39 -10.33
CA GLY A 698 7.83 20.37 -10.51
C GLY A 698 7.37 18.98 -10.06
N VAL A 699 6.11 18.65 -10.33
CA VAL A 699 5.44 17.39 -10.00
C VAL A 699 5.26 16.51 -11.23
N SER A 700 5.03 15.21 -11.05
CA SER A 700 4.68 14.29 -12.16
C SER A 700 3.18 14.00 -12.19
N PRO A 701 2.61 13.51 -13.30
CA PRO A 701 1.21 13.15 -13.39
C PRO A 701 0.79 12.12 -12.33
N GLY A 702 1.61 11.09 -12.10
CA GLY A 702 1.36 10.11 -11.05
C GLY A 702 1.29 10.70 -9.64
N ASP A 703 2.07 11.76 -9.37
CA ASP A 703 2.06 12.45 -8.08
C ASP A 703 0.74 13.20 -7.85
N ILE A 704 0.16 13.75 -8.92
CA ILE A 704 -1.12 14.48 -8.88
C ILE A 704 -2.27 13.50 -8.66
N TYR A 705 -2.37 12.45 -9.48
CA TYR A 705 -3.44 11.45 -9.35
C TYR A 705 -3.44 10.77 -7.97
N TYR A 706 -2.27 10.45 -7.44
CA TYR A 706 -2.18 9.86 -6.10
C TYR A 706 -2.76 10.79 -5.02
N ARG A 707 -2.52 12.10 -5.12
CA ARG A 707 -3.05 13.10 -4.17
C ARG A 707 -4.52 13.38 -4.36
N ILE A 708 -5.02 13.32 -5.59
CA ILE A 708 -6.45 13.37 -5.88
C ILE A 708 -7.17 12.22 -5.14
N ASP A 709 -6.64 11.00 -5.22
CA ASP A 709 -7.22 9.84 -4.54
C ASP A 709 -7.24 10.04 -3.01
N LEU A 710 -6.10 10.40 -2.41
CA LEU A 710 -6.01 10.67 -0.96
C LEU A 710 -6.94 11.78 -0.51
N SER A 711 -6.95 12.93 -1.20
CA SER A 711 -7.84 14.05 -0.84
C SER A 711 -9.30 13.71 -1.00
N THR A 712 -9.68 12.92 -2.01
CA THR A 712 -11.08 12.52 -2.23
C THR A 712 -11.58 11.64 -1.09
N TRP A 713 -10.73 10.73 -0.59
CA TRP A 713 -11.03 9.88 0.56
C TRP A 713 -11.08 10.67 1.88
N LEU A 714 -10.09 11.53 2.14
CA LEU A 714 -10.04 12.31 3.37
C LEU A 714 -11.12 13.38 3.45
N LEU A 715 -11.53 14.00 2.33
CA LEU A 715 -12.68 14.91 2.31
C LEU A 715 -14.00 14.19 2.60
N TYR A 716 -14.15 12.96 2.08
CA TYR A 716 -15.29 12.12 2.44
C TYR A 716 -15.27 11.81 3.94
N ALA A 717 -14.12 11.43 4.49
CA ALA A 717 -13.96 11.18 5.92
C ALA A 717 -14.29 12.44 6.75
N SER A 718 -13.80 13.62 6.38
CA SER A 718 -14.11 14.89 7.05
C SER A 718 -15.60 15.16 7.14
N ARG A 719 -16.33 14.92 6.05
CA ARG A 719 -17.79 15.09 6.00
C ARG A 719 -18.50 14.10 6.93
N GLU A 720 -18.12 12.83 6.86
CA GLU A 720 -18.71 11.78 7.70
C GLU A 720 -18.47 12.05 9.18
N LEU A 721 -17.25 12.43 9.55
CA LEU A 721 -16.88 12.75 10.92
C LEU A 721 -17.60 14.01 11.44
N LEU A 722 -17.73 15.05 10.60
CA LEU A 722 -18.45 16.28 10.97
C LEU A 722 -19.92 15.98 11.33
N ARG A 723 -20.58 15.10 10.56
CA ARG A 723 -22.01 14.80 10.75
C ARG A 723 -22.31 14.01 12.02
N ILE A 724 -21.35 13.23 12.51
CA ILE A 724 -21.50 12.42 13.72
C ILE A 724 -20.87 13.07 14.96
N ASP A 725 -20.30 14.27 14.81
CA ASP A 725 -19.60 14.96 15.88
C ASP A 725 -20.56 15.35 17.01
N ASP A 726 -20.35 14.77 18.19
CA ASP A 726 -21.18 14.97 19.38
C ASP A 726 -20.99 16.36 20.01
N VAL A 727 -19.90 17.07 19.69
CA VAL A 727 -19.59 18.40 20.26
C VAL A 727 -20.63 19.45 19.90
N PHE A 728 -21.29 19.30 18.75
CA PHE A 728 -22.37 20.20 18.31
C PHE A 728 -23.74 19.52 18.33
N ALA A 729 -23.91 18.39 19.00
CA ALA A 729 -25.12 17.56 18.94
C ALA A 729 -26.42 18.38 19.03
N GLY A 730 -27.14 18.50 17.90
CA GLY A 730 -28.41 19.22 17.77
C GLY A 730 -28.33 20.74 17.59
N HIS A 731 -27.13 21.33 17.58
CA HIS A 731 -26.90 22.76 17.42
C HIS A 731 -26.17 23.08 16.10
N HIS A 732 -26.47 24.22 15.50
CA HIS A 732 -25.82 24.70 14.26
C HIS A 732 -25.92 23.72 13.07
N GLN A 733 -26.98 22.90 13.02
CA GLN A 733 -27.18 21.88 12.00
C GLN A 733 -27.17 22.47 10.57
N GLU A 734 -27.77 23.65 10.39
CA GLU A 734 -27.75 24.37 9.12
C GLU A 734 -26.31 24.65 8.64
N THR A 735 -25.46 25.17 9.53
CA THR A 735 -24.03 25.41 9.25
C THR A 735 -23.27 24.12 8.94
N ILE A 736 -23.59 23.04 9.64
CA ILE A 736 -22.99 21.71 9.43
C ILE A 736 -23.40 21.15 8.05
N ASP A 737 -24.66 21.31 7.66
CA ASP A 737 -25.19 20.83 6.39
C ASP A 737 -24.66 21.64 5.20
N GLU A 738 -24.52 22.96 5.35
CA GLU A 738 -23.81 23.80 4.39
C GLU A 738 -22.36 23.36 4.19
N LEU A 739 -21.61 23.21 5.28
CA LEU A 739 -20.21 22.81 5.23
C LEU A 739 -20.04 21.40 4.66
N SER A 740 -20.97 20.49 4.96
CA SER A 740 -21.03 19.15 4.36
C SER A 740 -21.24 19.21 2.84
N ARG A 741 -22.17 20.06 2.36
CA ARG A 741 -22.40 20.27 0.92
C ARG A 741 -21.16 20.84 0.23
N GLU A 742 -20.46 21.76 0.87
CA GLU A 742 -19.21 22.32 0.35
C GLU A 742 -18.09 21.28 0.27
N LEU A 743 -17.94 20.43 1.29
CA LEU A 743 -16.99 19.32 1.26
C LEU A 743 -17.29 18.34 0.13
N ASP A 744 -18.57 18.02 -0.11
CA ASP A 744 -18.99 17.17 -1.21
C ASP A 744 -18.71 17.80 -2.58
N LEU A 745 -19.02 19.09 -2.74
CA LEU A 745 -18.69 19.84 -3.95
C LEU A 745 -17.18 19.87 -4.18
N LEU A 746 -16.40 20.18 -3.15
CA LEU A 746 -14.93 20.20 -3.21
C LEU A 746 -14.38 18.83 -3.61
N ARG A 747 -14.87 17.76 -2.97
CA ARG A 747 -14.50 16.38 -3.29
C ARG A 747 -14.79 16.04 -4.75
N GLN A 748 -15.97 16.39 -5.26
CA GLN A 748 -16.33 16.17 -6.66
C GLN A 748 -15.43 16.95 -7.62
N ARG A 749 -15.10 18.21 -7.30
CA ARG A 749 -14.17 19.04 -8.08
C ARG A 749 -12.75 18.47 -8.09
N ILE A 750 -12.22 18.00 -6.96
CA ILE A 750 -10.90 17.36 -6.88
C ILE A 750 -10.90 16.07 -7.71
N ARG A 751 -11.90 15.21 -7.54
CA ARG A 751 -12.00 13.93 -8.27
C ARG A 751 -12.05 14.13 -9.78
N SER A 752 -12.82 15.12 -10.24
CA SER A 752 -13.05 15.39 -11.67
C SER A 752 -12.00 16.31 -12.30
N GLY A 753 -11.34 17.16 -11.50
CA GLY A 753 -10.41 18.17 -11.96
C GLY A 753 -11.05 19.29 -12.76
N CYS A 754 -12.27 19.67 -12.40
CA CYS A 754 -12.98 20.73 -13.09
C CYS A 754 -13.72 21.67 -12.14
N LYS A 755 -14.14 22.79 -12.72
CA LYS A 755 -15.03 23.77 -12.09
C LYS A 755 -16.44 23.18 -11.94
N PRO A 756 -17.27 23.76 -11.03
CA PRO A 756 -18.61 23.25 -10.75
C PRO A 756 -19.50 23.09 -11.98
N ASP A 757 -19.32 23.97 -12.98
CA ASP A 757 -20.16 24.01 -14.19
C ASP A 757 -20.00 22.80 -15.13
N LEU A 758 -19.01 21.93 -14.89
CA LEU A 758 -18.74 20.76 -15.71
C LEU A 758 -18.99 19.42 -15.02
N LEU A 759 -19.35 19.41 -13.73
CA LEU A 759 -19.44 18.19 -12.91
C LEU A 759 -20.38 17.15 -13.53
N ASP A 760 -21.53 17.59 -14.04
CA ASP A 760 -22.52 16.71 -14.67
C ASP A 760 -22.00 16.04 -15.94
N LEU A 761 -21.15 16.73 -16.71
CA LEU A 761 -20.56 16.15 -17.93
C LEU A 761 -19.45 15.15 -17.63
N VAL A 762 -18.63 15.42 -16.60
CA VAL A 762 -17.51 14.54 -16.23
C VAL A 762 -18.01 13.23 -15.61
N SER A 763 -19.27 13.18 -15.14
CA SER A 763 -19.91 11.93 -14.73
C SER A 763 -20.05 10.90 -15.87
N LEU A 764 -20.03 11.35 -17.14
CA LEU A 764 -20.17 10.48 -18.30
C LEU A 764 -18.87 9.68 -18.55
N LYS A 765 -19.04 8.40 -18.89
CA LYS A 765 -17.90 7.49 -19.06
C LYS A 765 -17.10 7.89 -20.29
N GLY A 766 -15.80 8.11 -20.08
CA GLY A 766 -14.90 8.56 -21.14
C GLY A 766 -14.90 10.07 -21.37
N ILE A 767 -15.58 10.87 -20.54
CA ILE A 767 -15.46 12.33 -20.53
C ILE A 767 -14.64 12.77 -19.33
N GLY A 768 -13.42 13.25 -19.59
CA GLY A 768 -12.61 13.94 -18.57
C GLY A 768 -12.69 15.46 -18.72
N ARG A 769 -12.03 16.21 -17.82
CA ARG A 769 -12.07 17.69 -17.76
C ARG A 769 -11.88 18.39 -19.12
N ALA A 770 -10.91 17.96 -19.93
CA ALA A 770 -10.62 18.58 -21.23
C ALA A 770 -11.75 18.37 -22.26
N ARG A 771 -12.35 17.18 -22.26
CA ARG A 771 -13.50 16.88 -23.12
C ARG A 771 -14.74 17.62 -22.64
N ALA A 772 -15.00 17.64 -21.32
CA ALA A 772 -16.10 18.40 -20.75
C ALA A 772 -16.00 19.89 -21.11
N ARG A 773 -14.79 20.49 -21.02
CA ARG A 773 -14.58 21.88 -21.41
C ARG A 773 -14.74 22.12 -22.92
N THR A 774 -14.37 21.13 -23.75
CA THR A 774 -14.63 21.17 -25.20
C THR A 774 -16.14 21.16 -25.50
N LEU A 775 -16.92 20.35 -24.79
CA LEU A 775 -18.39 20.34 -24.92
C LEU A 775 -19.01 21.67 -24.46
N ALA A 776 -18.52 22.19 -23.34
CA ALA A 776 -19.01 23.46 -22.78
C ALA A 776 -18.73 24.65 -23.72
N SER A 777 -17.59 24.68 -24.41
CA SER A 777 -17.31 25.70 -25.43
C SER A 777 -18.19 25.57 -26.68
N MET A 778 -18.81 24.40 -26.89
CA MET A 778 -19.83 24.16 -27.92
C MET A 778 -21.26 24.39 -27.41
N GLY A 779 -21.44 24.92 -26.20
CA GLY A 779 -22.74 25.22 -25.60
C GLY A 779 -23.40 24.04 -24.87
N VAL A 780 -22.70 22.92 -24.71
CA VAL A 780 -23.19 21.73 -24.02
C VAL A 780 -22.60 21.69 -22.62
N ARG A 781 -23.42 21.94 -21.60
CA ARG A 781 -23.07 21.91 -20.17
C ARG A 781 -23.76 20.79 -19.40
N GLN A 782 -24.83 20.23 -19.97
CA GLN A 782 -25.62 19.16 -19.37
C GLN A 782 -25.64 17.93 -20.29
N PRO A 783 -25.61 16.69 -19.74
CA PRO A 783 -25.71 15.47 -20.55
C PRO A 783 -26.92 15.47 -21.49
N SER A 784 -28.06 16.00 -21.05
CA SER A 784 -29.29 16.11 -21.85
C SER A 784 -29.09 16.91 -23.15
N GLN A 785 -28.23 17.93 -23.14
CA GLN A 785 -27.97 18.81 -24.28
C GLN A 785 -27.13 18.13 -25.38
N LEU A 786 -26.46 17.00 -25.09
CA LEU A 786 -25.75 16.21 -26.08
C LEU A 786 -26.69 15.65 -27.15
N LEU A 787 -27.93 15.30 -26.77
CA LEU A 787 -28.92 14.76 -27.70
C LEU A 787 -29.53 15.82 -28.63
N SER A 788 -29.50 17.09 -28.20
CA SER A 788 -29.97 18.23 -28.99
C SER A 788 -28.90 18.82 -29.92
N MET A 789 -27.69 18.25 -29.96
CA MET A 789 -26.64 18.73 -30.86
C MET A 789 -27.04 18.51 -32.32
N SER A 790 -26.87 19.56 -33.14
CA SER A 790 -27.09 19.47 -34.58
C SER A 790 -26.10 18.49 -35.25
N LYS A 791 -26.47 17.93 -36.40
CA LYS A 791 -25.57 17.08 -37.20
C LYS A 791 -24.24 17.77 -37.52
N ASN A 792 -24.27 19.09 -37.73
CA ASN A 792 -23.07 19.89 -37.96
C ASN A 792 -22.18 20.00 -36.72
N GLN A 793 -22.76 20.20 -35.53
CA GLN A 793 -22.00 20.21 -34.27
C GLN A 793 -21.39 18.83 -33.98
N ILE A 794 -22.11 17.74 -34.25
CA ILE A 794 -21.59 16.37 -34.07
C ILE A 794 -20.44 16.09 -35.05
N SER A 795 -20.57 16.51 -36.31
CA SER A 795 -19.49 16.38 -37.30
C SER A 795 -18.25 17.17 -36.89
N LYS A 796 -18.45 18.42 -36.41
CA LYS A 796 -17.38 19.25 -35.86
C LYS A 796 -16.74 18.60 -34.63
N LEU A 797 -17.53 17.99 -33.74
CA LEU A 797 -16.99 17.30 -32.58
C LEU A 797 -16.10 16.11 -33.00
N LYS A 798 -16.57 15.30 -33.97
CA LYS A 798 -15.80 14.15 -34.49
C LYS A 798 -14.48 14.53 -35.16
N SER A 799 -14.34 15.77 -35.64
CA SER A 799 -13.09 16.25 -36.25
C SER A 799 -12.09 16.82 -35.23
N LEU A 800 -12.51 17.09 -33.99
CA LEU A 800 -11.62 17.61 -32.96
C LEU A 800 -10.65 16.53 -32.46
N ARG A 801 -9.43 16.96 -32.14
CA ARG A 801 -8.42 16.08 -31.55
C ARG A 801 -8.94 15.50 -30.23
N GLY A 802 -8.85 14.19 -30.08
CA GLY A 802 -9.32 13.47 -28.88
C GLY A 802 -10.79 13.06 -28.90
N TRP A 803 -11.51 13.34 -29.99
CA TRP A 803 -12.93 13.03 -30.20
C TRP A 803 -13.15 12.09 -31.38
N GLY A 804 -12.55 10.89 -31.31
CA GLY A 804 -12.74 9.89 -32.38
C GLY A 804 -14.22 9.49 -32.57
N PRO A 805 -14.63 9.04 -33.77
CA PRO A 805 -16.02 8.71 -34.08
C PRO A 805 -16.66 7.75 -33.08
N LYS A 806 -15.94 6.70 -32.69
CA LYS A 806 -16.36 5.70 -31.71
C LYS A 806 -16.60 6.29 -30.32
N ILE A 807 -15.83 7.31 -29.91
CA ILE A 807 -16.01 7.97 -28.61
C ILE A 807 -17.30 8.77 -28.60
N VAL A 808 -17.55 9.55 -29.67
CA VAL A 808 -18.77 10.35 -29.82
C VAL A 808 -20.00 9.44 -29.88
N GLU A 809 -19.93 8.33 -30.60
CA GLU A 809 -21.02 7.35 -30.68
C GLU A 809 -21.30 6.68 -29.33
N ASN A 810 -20.26 6.23 -28.62
CA ASN A 810 -20.41 5.68 -27.28
C ASN A 810 -21.04 6.69 -26.31
N LEU A 811 -20.63 7.95 -26.39
CA LEU A 811 -21.17 9.02 -25.55
C LEU A 811 -22.67 9.23 -25.82
N LEU A 812 -23.07 9.36 -27.08
CA LEU A 812 -24.47 9.54 -27.46
C LEU A 812 -25.33 8.33 -27.04
N ASN A 813 -24.80 7.12 -27.17
CA ASN A 813 -25.48 5.90 -26.72
C ASN A 813 -25.63 5.87 -25.19
N GLN A 814 -24.61 6.29 -24.44
CA GLN A 814 -24.65 6.35 -22.99
C GLN A 814 -25.73 7.32 -22.48
N VAL A 815 -25.86 8.50 -23.11
CA VAL A 815 -26.90 9.48 -22.75
C VAL A 815 -28.30 8.98 -23.14
N LYS A 816 -28.44 8.28 -24.27
CA LYS A 816 -29.71 7.63 -24.65
C LYS A 816 -30.14 6.57 -23.63
N SER A 817 -29.23 5.71 -23.18
CA SER A 817 -29.53 4.73 -22.13
C SER A 817 -29.84 5.38 -20.78
N TYR A 818 -29.15 6.47 -20.45
CA TYR A 818 -29.41 7.24 -19.22
C TYR A 818 -30.83 7.83 -19.20
N LYS A 819 -31.31 8.33 -20.35
CA LYS A 819 -32.67 8.87 -20.50
C LYS A 819 -33.76 7.78 -20.43
N ILE A 820 -33.47 6.55 -20.85
CA ILE A 820 -34.42 5.43 -20.78
C ILE A 820 -34.62 4.97 -19.33
N ASN A 821 -33.56 4.90 -18.52
CA ASN A 821 -33.67 4.51 -17.11
C ASN A 821 -34.45 5.52 -16.25
N HIS A 822 -34.32 6.82 -16.51
CA HIS A 822 -35.13 7.85 -15.81
C HIS A 822 -36.60 7.93 -16.30
N LEU A 823 -36.93 7.37 -17.46
CA LEU A 823 -38.32 7.25 -17.94
C LEU A 823 -38.98 5.93 -17.51
N THR A 824 -38.23 5.02 -16.87
CA THR A 824 -38.69 3.70 -16.43
C THR A 824 -38.64 3.50 -14.92
N GLU A 825 -38.61 4.58 -14.13
CA GLU A 825 -39.20 4.53 -12.79
C GLU A 825 -40.72 4.58 -12.98
N LYS A 826 -41.35 3.41 -13.12
CA LYS A 826 -42.78 3.31 -12.81
C LYS A 826 -42.94 3.74 -11.37
N ALA A 827 -43.79 4.75 -11.11
CA ALA A 827 -44.29 5.03 -9.77
C ALA A 827 -44.68 3.70 -9.12
N ARG A 828 -44.07 3.39 -7.98
CA ARG A 828 -44.49 2.22 -7.22
C ARG A 828 -45.83 2.55 -6.59
N PHE A 829 -46.63 1.54 -6.31
CA PHE A 829 -47.97 1.74 -5.73
C PHE A 829 -47.91 2.42 -4.35
N ASP A 830 -46.76 2.34 -3.69
CA ASP A 830 -46.35 2.97 -2.43
C ASP A 830 -45.91 4.44 -2.55
N ASP A 831 -45.78 4.98 -3.78
CA ASP A 831 -45.54 6.41 -4.01
C ASP A 831 -46.86 7.22 -4.11
N GLU A 832 -48.03 6.56 -4.11
CA GLU A 832 -49.32 7.23 -3.97
C GLU A 832 -49.55 7.60 -2.49
N PRO A 833 -49.71 8.90 -2.15
CA PRO A 833 -50.02 9.30 -0.79
C PRO A 833 -51.32 8.66 -0.33
N LEU A 834 -51.35 8.20 0.92
CA LEU A 834 -52.55 7.59 1.49
C LEU A 834 -53.67 8.66 1.57
N PRO A 835 -54.96 8.26 1.46
CA PRO A 835 -56.07 9.20 1.64
C PRO A 835 -55.95 9.93 2.99
N GLY A 836 -55.58 11.22 2.96
CA GLY A 836 -55.38 12.05 4.16
C GLY A 836 -54.00 12.71 4.31
N GLU A 837 -53.01 12.40 3.46
CA GLU A 837 -51.68 13.04 3.49
C GLU A 837 -51.62 14.43 2.82
N GLU A 838 -52.69 14.89 2.19
CA GLU A 838 -52.73 16.19 1.49
C GLU A 838 -52.96 17.39 2.43
N HIS A 839 -52.17 17.59 3.48
CA HIS A 839 -52.13 18.90 4.16
C HIS A 839 -50.74 19.16 4.75
N ILE A 840 -50.00 20.06 4.11
CA ILE A 840 -49.27 21.23 4.65
C ILE A 840 -48.40 21.73 3.48
N SER A 841 -48.94 22.71 2.75
CA SER A 841 -48.20 23.53 1.78
C SER A 841 -47.51 24.70 2.46
#